data_AF-A0A8E2F006-F1
#
_entry.id   AF-A0A8E2F006-F1
#
_cell.length_a   1.000
_cell.length_b   1.000
_cell.length_c   1.000
_cell.angle_alpha   90.00
_cell.angle_beta   90.00
_cell.angle_gamma   90.00
#
_symmetry.space_group_name_H-M   'P 1'
#
loop_
_entity.id
_entity.type
_entity.pdbx_description
1 polymer ?
#
loop_
_entity_poly.entity_id
_entity_poly.type
_entity_poly.pdbx_seq_one_letter_code
_entity_poly.pdbx_strand_id
1 'polypeptide(L)'
;MAASIPLFPFDPALAENLGFLYLAVGGSRVYQQRDQKSLHKTAAKVQDWDLVGLVESKGDILCLVLRKETQLRSLLGIVNAEYLTWEVLREGKNQENWEVLRFAGTAKDGSKRSLKICSRDHLLHVGSEPAIRRFGVLSSRKVRYTRRYHPRDGHRIFIYQPLKLTEDLFVLDDADFLHPKDDLIAVNPGVTCDLFLTSVPVYEVAHHTASSLKATLLHKWRAISKEPCVKDVIPLLYRFRDFDAQFAQRLRIEFTRVAGASPRPLVNLSSPSRTEMKESEIRRRQRLQKQYHILCILDIAWDFWSPRYILSSPTPAALDNHEETFEFRAAAERYRPSPFTSNSEGLFGEICFRTDAEWRRVYVKKASHVIDELRALPDVLRYFPPSCVQQLLAADKSASQLFFRRFEGKMLSKVRLEYYDNKSFLNHTGPMDAVDWFVEIEMQRTEHVGDAYRSTMNMDPIPARCAEQHIHRFYYARLESDSRFLEFYSEQCLDVLGIYDLKEVGTSDFLNMPLTINGTSYPPLRYYLDRAKDVLDPSAPGGLSSLSEAFGLGDGHGGNVMVTEDYASPKMIYLDYEVSGFHCPFLDMAKSIYNDGFFNVLYADLLCDDATDRQNKSGAVVSWVINSEALCIDYSVRVDAIGKTTAITKLEYLLRPIFNLVRRQSLRKAKVAEDVLSNSLFACALLSRNFAKRADIFFLNLALGVRLVDNLREVLSEVFGWRGLPVVGLSIRDMKIEEPPVRELSVALYESRGHACSDVFLLYNLKPEEVFLKRASETFQLQHRFSRKSDESHGTVLHRISDARYTGMKIAPHTCIRESLFAEPRIDHHFAYSTILKSRRPESLLIDVGCCMGTDIRKLILDGYPPECILGLDVEKRFFKLGHDLYNEDEESSRLRFRQADMLDPRFTERTSDLQNRFHFVHTANVIHLFNLRDQETFFRNLVHLTKPGGIIWGRQVGLAENTNQSIYKQPEGKGARFTIKEFRDFLLGITGWTSADMQFEAQLVDGAFIYLQES
;
A
#
# COMPACT_ATOMS: atom_id res chain seq x y z
N MET A 1 -33.18 -47.46 -1.07
CA MET A 1 -34.05 -46.80 -0.08
C MET A 1 -34.06 -45.31 -0.38
N ALA A 2 -35.07 -44.84 -1.11
CA ALA A 2 -35.26 -43.41 -1.38
C ALA A 2 -35.84 -42.77 -0.13
N ALA A 3 -35.07 -41.95 0.58
CA ALA A 3 -35.64 -41.01 1.53
C ALA A 3 -36.53 -40.07 0.71
N SER A 4 -37.82 -40.02 1.02
CA SER A 4 -38.80 -39.15 0.38
C SER A 4 -38.28 -37.71 0.41
N ILE A 5 -37.95 -37.16 -0.76
CA ILE A 5 -37.74 -35.71 -0.94
C ILE A 5 -39.00 -35.02 -0.37
N PRO A 6 -38.88 -33.94 0.41
CA PRO A 6 -40.06 -33.26 0.93
C PRO A 6 -40.96 -32.88 -0.25
N LEU A 7 -42.28 -32.89 -0.05
CA LEU A 7 -43.29 -32.49 -1.04
C LEU A 7 -42.99 -31.07 -1.55
N PHE A 8 -42.06 -30.95 -2.50
CA PHE A 8 -41.88 -29.76 -3.31
C PHE A 8 -42.95 -29.87 -4.40
N PRO A 9 -43.99 -29.03 -4.37
CA PRO A 9 -45.00 -29.05 -5.42
C PRO A 9 -44.30 -28.70 -6.73
N PHE A 10 -44.16 -29.70 -7.60
CA PHE A 10 -43.33 -29.61 -8.79
C PHE A 10 -44.08 -30.17 -9.99
N ASP A 11 -44.05 -29.42 -11.09
CA ASP A 11 -44.61 -29.80 -12.37
C ASP A 11 -43.47 -30.10 -13.36
N PRO A 12 -43.15 -31.39 -13.60
CA PRO A 12 -42.10 -31.80 -14.53
C PRO A 12 -42.34 -31.31 -15.97
N ALA A 13 -43.60 -31.28 -16.42
CA ALA A 13 -43.93 -30.83 -17.76
C ALA A 13 -43.71 -29.33 -17.91
N LEU A 14 -43.99 -28.54 -16.87
CA LEU A 14 -43.66 -27.12 -16.85
C LEU A 14 -42.15 -26.88 -16.86
N ALA A 15 -41.37 -27.68 -16.11
CA ALA A 15 -39.90 -27.56 -16.14
C ALA A 15 -39.31 -27.89 -17.52
N GLU A 16 -39.84 -28.91 -18.19
CA GLU A 16 -39.49 -29.24 -19.58
C GLU A 16 -39.83 -28.10 -20.55
N ASN A 17 -41.04 -27.54 -20.47
CA ASN A 17 -41.48 -26.41 -21.29
C ASN A 17 -40.67 -25.13 -21.06
N LEU A 18 -40.14 -24.96 -19.85
CA LEU A 18 -39.24 -23.86 -19.50
C LEU A 18 -37.82 -24.08 -20.03
N GLY A 19 -37.47 -25.30 -20.48
CA GLY A 19 -36.18 -25.62 -21.08
C GLY A 19 -35.11 -26.03 -20.07
N PHE A 20 -35.49 -26.43 -18.86
CA PHE A 20 -34.54 -27.00 -17.90
C PHE A 20 -34.05 -28.36 -18.37
N LEU A 21 -32.77 -28.65 -18.17
CA LEU A 21 -32.15 -29.96 -18.36
C LEU A 21 -32.07 -30.74 -17.04
N TYR A 22 -31.93 -29.99 -15.95
CA TYR A 22 -31.82 -30.47 -14.58
C TYR A 22 -32.37 -29.41 -13.64
N LEU A 23 -33.18 -29.83 -12.67
CA LEU A 23 -33.61 -28.99 -11.55
C LEU A 23 -33.48 -29.78 -10.26
N ALA A 24 -32.89 -29.14 -9.25
CA ALA A 24 -32.59 -29.79 -7.99
C ALA A 24 -32.75 -28.86 -6.80
N VAL A 25 -32.97 -29.48 -5.65
CA VAL A 25 -33.14 -28.80 -4.37
C VAL A 25 -31.91 -29.04 -3.50
N GLY A 26 -31.41 -27.99 -2.86
CA GLY A 26 -30.36 -28.04 -1.83
C GLY A 26 -30.72 -27.20 -0.61
N GLY A 27 -29.70 -26.79 0.14
CA GLY A 27 -29.83 -25.98 1.34
C GLY A 27 -30.22 -26.78 2.60
N SER A 28 -30.38 -26.06 3.72
CA SER A 28 -30.67 -26.63 5.05
C SER A 28 -31.88 -27.57 5.07
N ARG A 29 -32.87 -27.31 4.21
CA ARG A 29 -34.09 -28.12 4.08
C ARG A 29 -33.86 -29.55 3.58
N VAL A 30 -32.76 -29.78 2.86
CA VAL A 30 -32.36 -31.10 2.37
C VAL A 30 -31.43 -31.81 3.36
N TYR A 31 -30.64 -31.05 4.12
CA TYR A 31 -29.52 -31.60 4.90
C TYR A 31 -29.87 -31.97 6.36
N GLN A 32 -30.95 -31.39 6.92
CA GLN A 32 -31.32 -31.49 8.34
C GLN A 32 -32.55 -32.38 8.58
N GLN A 33 -32.74 -33.44 7.80
CA GLN A 33 -33.95 -34.26 7.88
C GLN A 33 -33.86 -35.29 9.03
N ARG A 34 -34.07 -34.85 10.28
CA ARG A 34 -34.45 -35.76 11.38
C ARG A 34 -35.59 -35.24 12.25
N ASP A 35 -36.54 -36.16 12.44
CA ASP A 35 -37.63 -36.29 13.42
C ASP A 35 -38.36 -35.03 13.88
N GLN A 36 -39.53 -34.80 13.27
CA GLN A 36 -40.63 -33.97 13.79
C GLN A 36 -41.09 -34.36 15.22
N LYS A 37 -40.57 -35.45 15.80
CA LYS A 37 -40.96 -35.95 17.13
C LYS A 37 -40.33 -35.21 18.32
N SER A 38 -39.24 -34.46 18.14
CA SER A 38 -38.59 -33.73 19.25
C SER A 38 -38.76 -32.21 19.21
N LEU A 39 -39.54 -31.67 18.28
CA LEU A 39 -39.80 -30.22 18.12
C LEU A 39 -41.10 -29.80 18.82
N HIS A 40 -41.27 -30.19 20.08
CA HIS A 40 -42.26 -29.55 20.94
C HIS A 40 -41.59 -28.39 21.69
N LYS A 41 -41.67 -27.16 21.12
CA LYS A 41 -41.78 -25.84 21.83
C LYS A 41 -41.26 -24.63 21.06
N THR A 42 -40.81 -24.75 19.81
CA THR A 42 -40.49 -23.58 18.99
C THR A 42 -41.35 -23.63 17.75
N ALA A 43 -42.12 -22.56 17.46
CA ALA A 43 -42.90 -22.45 16.24
C ALA A 43 -42.05 -22.93 15.05
N ALA A 44 -42.55 -23.91 14.29
CA ALA A 44 -41.82 -24.48 13.17
C ALA A 44 -41.44 -23.34 12.22
N LYS A 45 -40.19 -22.86 12.31
CA LYS A 45 -39.69 -21.80 11.43
C LYS A 45 -39.86 -22.31 10.01
N VAL A 46 -40.68 -21.63 9.22
CA VAL A 46 -40.82 -21.89 7.79
C VAL A 46 -39.41 -21.81 7.20
N GLN A 47 -38.88 -22.94 6.72
CA GLN A 47 -37.53 -23.00 6.15
C GLN A 47 -37.55 -22.47 4.71
N ASP A 48 -36.43 -21.92 4.24
CA ASP A 48 -36.26 -21.47 2.85
C ASP A 48 -35.90 -22.65 1.92
N TRP A 49 -36.05 -22.48 0.60
CA TRP A 49 -35.52 -23.42 -0.40
C TRP A 49 -34.44 -22.75 -1.23
N ASP A 50 -33.31 -23.42 -1.32
CA ASP A 50 -32.25 -23.11 -2.28
C ASP A 50 -32.31 -24.16 -3.38
N LEU A 51 -32.53 -23.72 -4.62
CA LEU A 51 -32.63 -24.55 -5.81
C LEU A 51 -31.49 -24.23 -6.77
N VAL A 52 -31.15 -25.22 -7.59
CA VAL A 52 -30.24 -25.04 -8.72
C VAL A 52 -30.89 -25.62 -9.97
N GLY A 53 -30.85 -24.87 -11.06
CA GLY A 53 -31.39 -25.23 -12.36
C GLY A 53 -30.32 -25.14 -13.43
N LEU A 54 -30.33 -26.09 -14.36
CA LEU A 54 -29.44 -26.14 -15.51
C LEU A 54 -30.26 -25.94 -16.78
N VAL A 55 -29.82 -25.02 -17.64
CA VAL A 55 -30.32 -24.84 -19.00
C VAL A 55 -29.15 -25.02 -19.98
N GLU A 56 -29.41 -25.10 -21.29
CA GLU A 56 -28.34 -25.34 -22.27
C GLU A 56 -27.38 -24.14 -22.33
N SER A 57 -27.89 -22.95 -22.61
CA SER A 57 -27.09 -21.75 -22.87
C SER A 57 -27.46 -20.55 -21.99
N LYS A 58 -26.61 -19.51 -21.97
CA LYS A 58 -26.93 -18.24 -21.32
C LYS A 58 -28.16 -17.54 -21.94
N GLY A 59 -28.37 -17.72 -23.25
CA GLY A 59 -29.55 -17.20 -23.96
C GLY A 59 -30.86 -17.76 -23.38
N ASP A 60 -30.84 -19.02 -22.93
CA ASP A 60 -32.00 -19.65 -22.30
C ASP A 60 -32.29 -19.06 -20.91
N ILE A 61 -31.25 -18.70 -20.15
CA ILE A 61 -31.39 -17.96 -18.88
C ILE A 61 -32.10 -16.63 -19.12
N LEU A 62 -31.67 -15.88 -20.14
CA LEU A 62 -32.30 -14.60 -20.52
C LEU A 62 -33.75 -14.80 -20.95
N CYS A 63 -34.04 -15.85 -21.73
CA CYS A 63 -35.39 -16.19 -22.15
C CYS A 63 -36.32 -16.46 -20.95
N LEU A 64 -35.83 -17.18 -19.94
CA LEU A 64 -36.58 -17.48 -18.72
C LEU A 64 -37.04 -16.22 -17.99
N VAL A 65 -36.14 -15.25 -17.76
CA VAL A 65 -36.47 -14.04 -16.99
C VAL A 65 -37.11 -12.93 -17.82
N LEU A 66 -36.81 -12.83 -19.12
CA LEU A 66 -37.35 -11.76 -19.98
C LEU A 66 -38.66 -12.11 -20.68
N ARG A 67 -38.95 -13.40 -20.88
CA ARG A 67 -40.11 -13.87 -21.68
C ARG A 67 -40.99 -14.88 -20.96
N LYS A 68 -40.45 -15.65 -20.01
CA LYS A 68 -41.18 -16.74 -19.32
C LYS A 68 -41.27 -16.55 -17.80
N GLU A 69 -41.12 -15.33 -17.28
CA GLU A 69 -41.04 -15.06 -15.83
C GLU A 69 -42.25 -15.59 -15.07
N THR A 70 -43.47 -15.38 -15.59
CA THR A 70 -44.72 -15.84 -14.95
C THR A 70 -44.75 -17.36 -14.79
N GLN A 71 -44.30 -18.09 -15.81
CA GLN A 71 -44.22 -19.55 -15.77
C GLN A 71 -43.14 -20.01 -14.78
N LEU A 72 -41.99 -19.32 -14.73
CA LEU A 72 -40.93 -19.60 -13.76
C LEU A 72 -41.39 -19.37 -12.31
N ARG A 73 -42.15 -18.29 -12.06
CA ARG A 73 -42.77 -18.03 -10.74
C ARG A 73 -43.75 -19.11 -10.35
N SER A 74 -44.58 -19.56 -11.30
CA SER A 74 -45.51 -20.66 -11.10
C SER A 74 -44.78 -21.95 -10.72
N LEU A 75 -43.72 -22.32 -11.46
CA LEU A 75 -42.90 -23.50 -11.18
C LEU A 75 -42.32 -23.48 -9.75
N LEU A 76 -41.89 -22.32 -9.26
CA LEU A 76 -41.28 -22.16 -7.94
C LEU A 76 -42.30 -21.90 -6.82
N GLY A 77 -43.58 -21.68 -7.16
CA GLY A 77 -44.62 -21.24 -6.22
C GLY A 77 -44.36 -19.86 -5.61
N ILE A 78 -43.60 -19.00 -6.30
CA ILE A 78 -43.27 -17.64 -5.84
C ILE A 78 -44.47 -16.71 -6.11
N VAL A 79 -44.98 -16.11 -5.04
CA VAL A 79 -46.05 -15.10 -5.13
C VAL A 79 -45.46 -13.71 -5.24
N ASN A 80 -44.45 -13.41 -4.41
CA ASN A 80 -43.79 -12.11 -4.39
C ASN A 80 -42.34 -12.30 -4.82
N ALA A 81 -42.00 -11.96 -6.06
CA ALA A 81 -40.62 -12.00 -6.52
C ALA A 81 -39.79 -10.90 -5.81
N GLU A 82 -38.52 -11.18 -5.52
CA GLU A 82 -37.56 -10.14 -5.14
C GLU A 82 -37.40 -9.22 -6.35
N TYR A 83 -37.99 -8.02 -6.29
CA TYR A 83 -38.11 -7.04 -7.38
C TYR A 83 -36.84 -6.93 -8.24
N LEU A 84 -36.96 -7.12 -9.55
CA LEU A 84 -35.88 -7.02 -10.53
C LEU A 84 -36.42 -6.47 -11.85
N THR A 85 -35.93 -5.31 -12.29
CA THR A 85 -36.16 -4.83 -13.66
C THR A 85 -35.18 -5.54 -14.58
N TRP A 86 -35.50 -6.78 -14.97
CA TRP A 86 -34.66 -7.59 -15.86
C TRP A 86 -34.46 -6.97 -17.25
N GLU A 87 -35.26 -5.96 -17.61
CA GLU A 87 -35.19 -5.26 -18.90
C GLU A 87 -33.81 -4.69 -19.23
N VAL A 88 -33.02 -4.29 -18.21
CA VAL A 88 -31.64 -3.82 -18.38
C VAL A 88 -30.74 -4.83 -19.09
N LEU A 89 -31.09 -6.12 -19.04
CA LEU A 89 -30.35 -7.19 -19.71
C LEU A 89 -30.59 -7.23 -21.23
N ARG A 90 -31.60 -6.52 -21.76
CA ARG A 90 -31.87 -6.44 -23.21
C ARG A 90 -30.84 -5.61 -23.97
N GLU A 91 -30.15 -4.69 -23.29
CA GLU A 91 -29.30 -3.67 -23.93
C GLU A 91 -27.86 -4.10 -24.24
N GLY A 92 -27.51 -5.39 -24.09
CA GLY A 92 -26.23 -5.98 -24.51
C GLY A 92 -24.97 -5.53 -23.72
N LYS A 93 -24.95 -4.32 -23.15
CA LYS A 93 -23.76 -3.71 -22.51
C LYS A 93 -23.24 -4.42 -21.25
N ASN A 94 -24.04 -5.30 -20.62
CA ASN A 94 -23.71 -5.98 -19.36
C ASN A 94 -23.81 -7.51 -19.44
N GLN A 95 -23.83 -8.08 -20.65
CA GLN A 95 -23.97 -9.53 -20.85
C GLN A 95 -22.64 -10.30 -20.79
N GLU A 96 -21.49 -9.69 -20.55
CA GLU A 96 -20.21 -10.44 -20.53
C GLU A 96 -19.78 -10.86 -19.11
N ASN A 97 -20.30 -10.23 -18.05
CA ASN A 97 -19.71 -10.35 -16.70
C ASN A 97 -20.43 -11.33 -15.76
N TRP A 98 -21.35 -12.14 -16.28
CA TRP A 98 -22.11 -13.06 -15.43
C TRP A 98 -22.51 -14.31 -16.19
N GLU A 99 -22.62 -15.43 -15.51
CA GLU A 99 -22.93 -16.72 -16.12
C GLU A 99 -23.99 -17.49 -15.34
N VAL A 100 -24.29 -17.03 -14.13
CA VAL A 100 -25.32 -17.60 -13.26
C VAL A 100 -26.30 -16.51 -12.88
N LEU A 101 -27.61 -16.80 -12.95
CA LEU A 101 -28.66 -15.87 -12.52
C LEU A 101 -29.37 -16.42 -11.30
N ARG A 102 -29.49 -15.62 -10.25
CA ARG A 102 -30.30 -15.93 -9.08
C ARG A 102 -31.70 -15.32 -9.22
N PHE A 103 -32.71 -16.19 -9.35
CA PHE A 103 -34.12 -15.82 -9.32
C PHE A 103 -34.72 -16.19 -7.97
N ALA A 104 -35.36 -15.25 -7.26
CA ALA A 104 -35.85 -15.52 -5.92
C ALA A 104 -37.11 -14.74 -5.56
N GLY A 105 -37.82 -15.22 -4.54
CA GLY A 105 -39.03 -14.60 -4.03
C GLY A 105 -39.63 -15.37 -2.87
N THR A 106 -40.74 -14.85 -2.35
CA THR A 106 -41.48 -15.43 -1.24
C THR A 106 -42.70 -16.19 -1.74
N ALA A 107 -42.91 -17.40 -1.21
CA ALA A 107 -44.08 -18.24 -1.50
C ALA A 107 -45.26 -17.96 -0.54
N LYS A 108 -46.44 -18.54 -0.82
CA LYS A 108 -47.66 -18.36 0.00
C LYS A 108 -47.49 -18.77 1.47
N ASP A 109 -46.63 -19.75 1.72
CA ASP A 109 -46.32 -20.27 3.05
C ASP A 109 -45.35 -19.35 3.84
N GLY A 110 -44.95 -18.20 3.28
CA GLY A 110 -44.04 -17.22 3.89
C GLY A 110 -42.56 -17.56 3.76
N SER A 111 -42.22 -18.69 3.16
CA SER A 111 -40.84 -19.09 2.91
C SER A 111 -40.20 -18.33 1.76
N LYS A 112 -38.87 -18.24 1.76
CA LYS A 112 -38.11 -17.82 0.58
C LYS A 112 -37.81 -19.00 -0.33
N ARG A 113 -37.93 -18.79 -1.65
CA ARG A 113 -37.51 -19.71 -2.71
C ARG A 113 -36.45 -19.01 -3.54
N SER A 114 -35.28 -19.62 -3.70
CA SER A 114 -34.14 -19.04 -4.39
C SER A 114 -33.57 -20.04 -5.38
N LEU A 115 -33.69 -19.79 -6.67
CA LEU A 115 -33.16 -20.62 -7.75
C LEU A 115 -31.92 -19.99 -8.36
N LYS A 116 -30.78 -20.69 -8.35
CA LYS A 116 -29.61 -20.36 -9.16
C LYS A 116 -29.71 -21.09 -10.51
N ILE A 117 -29.77 -20.33 -11.60
CA ILE A 117 -29.88 -20.86 -12.96
C ILE A 117 -28.49 -20.78 -13.61
N CYS A 118 -27.95 -21.92 -14.01
CA CYS A 118 -26.65 -22.07 -14.65
C CYS A 118 -26.82 -22.57 -16.09
N SER A 119 -25.92 -22.19 -17.00
CA SER A 119 -25.83 -22.83 -18.31
C SER A 119 -24.91 -24.04 -18.27
N ARG A 120 -25.25 -25.06 -19.07
CA ARG A 120 -24.45 -26.27 -19.23
C ARG A 120 -23.10 -25.95 -19.85
N ASP A 121 -23.09 -25.12 -20.89
CA ASP A 121 -21.86 -24.69 -21.58
C ASP A 121 -20.84 -24.10 -20.61
N HIS A 122 -21.30 -23.23 -19.69
CA HIS A 122 -20.42 -22.58 -18.74
C HIS A 122 -19.91 -23.54 -17.67
N LEU A 123 -20.76 -24.40 -17.09
CA LEU A 123 -20.31 -25.39 -16.12
C LEU A 123 -19.33 -26.41 -16.73
N LEU A 124 -19.52 -26.80 -18.00
CA LEU A 124 -18.57 -27.62 -18.74
C LEU A 124 -17.23 -26.91 -18.89
N HIS A 125 -17.25 -25.65 -19.33
CA HIS A 125 -16.05 -24.84 -19.47
C HIS A 125 -15.27 -24.72 -18.14
N VAL A 126 -15.95 -24.29 -17.08
CA VAL A 126 -15.38 -24.15 -15.72
C VAL A 126 -14.83 -25.48 -15.20
N GLY A 127 -15.58 -26.57 -15.37
CA GLY A 127 -15.14 -27.89 -14.93
C GLY A 127 -13.91 -28.38 -15.70
N SER A 128 -13.83 -28.12 -17.00
CA SER A 128 -12.74 -28.58 -17.87
C SER A 128 -11.41 -27.86 -17.64
N GLU A 129 -11.45 -26.65 -17.09
CA GLU A 129 -10.26 -25.85 -16.79
C GLU A 129 -9.57 -26.32 -15.50
N PRO A 130 -8.26 -26.60 -15.51
CA PRO A 130 -7.51 -26.94 -14.30
C PRO A 130 -7.41 -25.79 -13.27
N ALA A 131 -7.32 -24.53 -13.72
CA ALA A 131 -7.25 -23.35 -12.86
C ALA A 131 -8.60 -23.01 -12.22
N ILE A 132 -8.56 -22.38 -11.03
CA ILE A 132 -9.76 -21.82 -10.37
C ILE A 132 -10.41 -20.80 -11.30
N ARG A 133 -11.72 -20.93 -11.49
CA ARG A 133 -12.53 -20.02 -12.32
C ARG A 133 -13.59 -19.36 -11.44
N ARG A 134 -14.19 -18.30 -11.96
CA ARG A 134 -15.23 -17.57 -11.25
C ARG A 134 -16.56 -17.67 -11.96
N PHE A 135 -17.61 -17.64 -11.16
CA PHE A 135 -19.00 -17.46 -11.56
C PHE A 135 -19.37 -16.02 -11.24
N GLY A 136 -19.65 -15.21 -12.26
CA GLY A 136 -20.40 -13.99 -12.08
C GLY A 136 -21.86 -14.36 -11.80
N VAL A 137 -22.29 -14.22 -10.55
CA VAL A 137 -23.66 -14.52 -10.12
C VAL A 137 -24.48 -13.24 -10.10
N LEU A 138 -25.35 -13.09 -11.08
CA LEU A 138 -26.30 -11.98 -11.16
C LEU A 138 -27.39 -12.16 -10.10
N SER A 139 -27.53 -11.17 -9.20
CA SER A 139 -28.39 -11.28 -8.03
C SER A 139 -28.87 -9.90 -7.54
N SER A 140 -30.12 -9.81 -7.09
CA SER A 140 -30.63 -8.66 -6.31
C SER A 140 -30.14 -8.65 -4.86
N ARG A 141 -29.76 -9.82 -4.35
CA ARG A 141 -29.13 -9.93 -3.03
C ARG A 141 -27.70 -9.47 -3.13
N LYS A 142 -27.39 -8.40 -2.41
CA LYS A 142 -26.04 -7.90 -2.18
C LYS A 142 -25.34 -8.74 -1.12
N VAL A 143 -24.54 -9.72 -1.55
CA VAL A 143 -23.71 -10.50 -0.64
C VAL A 143 -22.28 -9.99 -0.74
N ARG A 144 -21.62 -9.75 0.39
CA ARG A 144 -20.27 -9.17 0.43
C ARG A 144 -19.24 -10.09 1.07
N TYR A 145 -19.71 -11.13 1.75
CA TYR A 145 -18.84 -12.13 2.37
C TYR A 145 -19.55 -13.47 2.52
N THR A 146 -18.77 -14.52 2.77
CA THR A 146 -19.30 -15.83 3.13
C THR A 146 -18.42 -16.53 4.18
N ARG A 147 -19.06 -17.18 5.16
CA ARG A 147 -18.39 -17.95 6.21
C ARG A 147 -18.06 -19.35 5.69
N ARG A 148 -16.88 -19.85 5.98
CA ARG A 148 -16.53 -21.26 5.75
C ARG A 148 -15.80 -21.83 6.95
N TYR A 149 -15.89 -23.15 7.09
CA TYR A 149 -15.11 -23.89 8.07
C TYR A 149 -14.24 -24.89 7.32
N HIS A 150 -12.96 -24.94 7.67
CA HIS A 150 -12.04 -25.92 7.15
C HIS A 150 -11.53 -26.79 8.31
N PRO A 151 -11.57 -28.14 8.22
CA PRO A 151 -11.21 -29.04 9.32
C PRO A 151 -9.78 -28.86 9.85
N ARG A 152 -8.85 -28.41 8.99
CA ARG A 152 -7.44 -28.24 9.35
C ARG A 152 -7.17 -27.00 10.19
N ASP A 153 -7.79 -25.86 9.88
CA ASP A 153 -7.42 -24.55 10.44
C ASP A 153 -8.59 -23.67 10.88
N GLY A 154 -9.84 -24.16 10.79
CA GLY A 154 -10.99 -23.56 11.47
C GLY A 154 -11.85 -22.63 10.61
N HIS A 155 -12.41 -21.60 11.25
CA HIS A 155 -13.33 -20.64 10.61
C HIS A 155 -12.59 -19.65 9.71
N ARG A 156 -13.17 -19.37 8.55
CA ARG A 156 -12.65 -18.43 7.55
C ARG A 156 -13.76 -17.52 7.04
N ILE A 157 -13.36 -16.31 6.66
CA ILE A 157 -14.24 -15.35 5.99
C ILE A 157 -13.68 -15.07 4.60
N PHE A 158 -14.51 -15.29 3.59
CA PHE A 158 -14.23 -14.91 2.22
C PHE A 158 -14.97 -13.61 1.94
N ILE A 159 -14.25 -12.57 1.56
CA ILE A 159 -14.80 -11.23 1.27
C ILE A 159 -14.68 -10.99 -0.24
N TYR A 160 -15.71 -10.38 -0.82
CA TYR A 160 -15.78 -10.02 -2.23
C TYR A 160 -16.55 -8.72 -2.42
N GLN A 161 -16.06 -7.89 -3.33
CA GLN A 161 -16.75 -6.67 -3.75
C GLN A 161 -17.71 -7.00 -4.91
N PRO A 162 -19.03 -6.89 -4.71
CA PRO A 162 -19.98 -7.06 -5.81
C PRO A 162 -19.85 -5.89 -6.80
N LEU A 163 -20.05 -6.17 -8.08
CA LEU A 163 -20.19 -5.14 -9.13
C LEU A 163 -21.65 -4.69 -9.19
N LYS A 164 -21.90 -3.42 -8.90
CA LYS A 164 -23.23 -2.81 -9.00
C LYS A 164 -23.56 -2.56 -10.49
N LEU A 165 -24.64 -3.17 -10.99
CA LEU A 165 -25.16 -2.93 -12.35
C LEU A 165 -26.32 -1.93 -12.35
N THR A 166 -27.20 -1.99 -11.35
CA THR A 166 -28.26 -1.02 -11.08
C THR A 166 -28.43 -0.87 -9.56
N GLU A 167 -29.35 -0.04 -9.08
CA GLU A 167 -29.65 0.07 -7.65
C GLU A 167 -29.99 -1.29 -7.00
N ASP A 168 -30.74 -2.14 -7.71
CA ASP A 168 -31.25 -3.42 -7.20
C ASP A 168 -30.57 -4.66 -7.81
N LEU A 169 -29.52 -4.49 -8.61
CA LEU A 169 -28.89 -5.60 -9.34
C LEU A 169 -27.37 -5.58 -9.27
N PHE A 170 -26.80 -6.70 -8.85
CA PHE A 170 -25.37 -6.88 -8.62
C PHE A 170 -24.85 -8.13 -9.31
N VAL A 171 -23.60 -8.10 -9.77
CA VAL A 171 -22.82 -9.30 -10.08
C VAL A 171 -21.97 -9.63 -8.86
N LEU A 172 -22.25 -10.78 -8.26
CA LEU A 172 -21.47 -11.33 -7.17
C LEU A 172 -20.40 -12.25 -7.76
N ASP A 173 -19.15 -11.99 -7.44
CA ASP A 173 -18.05 -12.83 -7.91
C ASP A 173 -17.89 -14.05 -6.99
N ASP A 174 -18.39 -15.21 -7.42
CA ASP A 174 -18.38 -16.46 -6.67
C ASP A 174 -17.43 -17.44 -7.33
N ALA A 175 -16.34 -17.84 -6.65
CA ALA A 175 -15.42 -18.80 -7.25
C ALA A 175 -16.06 -20.19 -7.42
N ASP A 176 -15.60 -20.98 -8.38
CA ASP A 176 -15.92 -22.41 -8.38
C ASP A 176 -15.39 -23.09 -7.12
N PHE A 177 -14.14 -22.75 -6.76
CA PHE A 177 -13.52 -23.12 -5.50
C PHE A 177 -12.84 -21.90 -4.87
N LEU A 178 -13.19 -21.65 -3.61
CA LEU A 178 -12.62 -20.64 -2.75
C LEU A 178 -11.26 -21.12 -2.22
N HIS A 179 -10.23 -20.33 -2.47
CA HIS A 179 -8.84 -20.68 -2.21
C HIS A 179 -8.12 -19.54 -1.47
N PRO A 180 -7.47 -19.80 -0.33
CA PRO A 180 -6.65 -18.82 0.36
C PRO A 180 -5.27 -18.71 -0.30
N LYS A 181 -4.89 -17.48 -0.67
CA LYS A 181 -3.59 -17.20 -1.30
C LYS A 181 -2.39 -17.76 -0.53
N ASP A 182 -2.47 -17.81 0.80
CA ASP A 182 -1.37 -18.26 1.67
C ASP A 182 -1.33 -19.78 1.92
N ASP A 183 -2.33 -20.54 1.48
CA ASP A 183 -2.37 -22.00 1.69
C ASP A 183 -2.97 -22.71 0.46
N LEU A 184 -2.08 -23.23 -0.37
CA LEU A 184 -2.42 -23.80 -1.68
C LEU A 184 -3.35 -25.01 -1.63
N ILE A 185 -3.52 -25.65 -0.48
CA ILE A 185 -4.28 -26.90 -0.33
C ILE A 185 -5.55 -26.73 0.51
N ALA A 186 -5.85 -25.50 0.93
CA ALA A 186 -6.93 -25.17 1.85
C ALA A 186 -8.22 -24.76 1.11
N VAL A 187 -8.91 -25.66 0.40
CA VAL A 187 -9.88 -25.27 -0.64
C VAL A 187 -11.32 -25.59 -0.25
N ASN A 188 -12.21 -24.59 -0.20
CA ASN A 188 -13.65 -24.78 -0.02
C ASN A 188 -14.38 -24.57 -1.36
N PRO A 189 -15.57 -25.15 -1.60
CA PRO A 189 -16.36 -24.77 -2.76
C PRO A 189 -17.00 -23.39 -2.55
N GLY A 190 -17.12 -22.62 -3.63
CA GLY A 190 -17.95 -21.41 -3.64
C GLY A 190 -19.43 -21.75 -3.47
N VAL A 191 -20.26 -20.73 -3.27
CA VAL A 191 -21.68 -20.94 -2.90
C VAL A 191 -22.45 -21.67 -4.00
N THR A 192 -22.16 -21.36 -5.26
CA THR A 192 -22.81 -21.95 -6.44
C THR A 192 -22.35 -23.39 -6.66
N CYS A 193 -21.03 -23.62 -6.59
CA CYS A 193 -20.46 -24.96 -6.69
C CYS A 193 -20.95 -25.87 -5.56
N ASP A 194 -20.92 -25.39 -4.30
CA ASP A 194 -21.41 -26.10 -3.12
C ASP A 194 -22.87 -26.53 -3.33
N LEU A 195 -23.76 -25.58 -3.66
CA LEU A 195 -25.17 -25.87 -3.90
C LEU A 195 -25.37 -26.90 -5.02
N PHE A 196 -24.64 -26.78 -6.13
CA PHE A 196 -24.75 -27.73 -7.24
C PHE A 196 -24.33 -29.14 -6.81
N LEU A 197 -23.18 -29.27 -6.16
CA LEU A 197 -22.62 -30.54 -5.70
C LEU A 197 -23.53 -31.23 -4.68
N THR A 198 -24.14 -30.49 -3.75
CA THR A 198 -24.97 -31.05 -2.66
C THR A 198 -26.45 -31.16 -2.98
N SER A 199 -26.90 -30.64 -4.13
CA SER A 199 -28.30 -30.68 -4.55
C SER A 199 -28.81 -32.09 -4.88
N VAL A 200 -30.11 -32.30 -4.66
CA VAL A 200 -30.86 -33.53 -4.97
C VAL A 200 -31.85 -33.25 -6.11
N PRO A 201 -31.82 -34.01 -7.22
CA PRO A 201 -32.69 -33.77 -8.36
C PRO A 201 -34.17 -33.93 -8.02
N VAL A 202 -34.98 -33.00 -8.55
CA VAL A 202 -36.44 -33.13 -8.69
C VAL A 202 -36.85 -33.35 -10.15
N TYR A 203 -35.97 -33.00 -11.10
CA TYR A 203 -36.17 -33.18 -12.54
C TYR A 203 -34.83 -33.31 -13.28
N GLU A 204 -34.79 -34.20 -14.27
CA GLU A 204 -33.64 -34.39 -15.16
C GLU A 204 -34.12 -34.96 -16.50
N VAL A 205 -33.83 -34.28 -17.62
CA VAL A 205 -34.30 -34.67 -18.98
C VAL A 205 -33.72 -36.01 -19.43
N ALA A 206 -32.42 -36.21 -19.20
CA ALA A 206 -31.71 -37.43 -19.55
C ALA A 206 -30.95 -37.94 -18.34
N HIS A 207 -31.07 -39.23 -18.06
CA HIS A 207 -30.29 -39.87 -17.00
C HIS A 207 -28.80 -39.54 -17.20
N HIS A 208 -28.17 -38.94 -16.18
CA HIS A 208 -26.73 -38.61 -16.09
C HIS A 208 -26.26 -37.23 -16.57
N THR A 209 -27.14 -36.35 -17.06
CA THR A 209 -26.76 -34.98 -17.48
C THR A 209 -26.04 -34.21 -16.36
N ALA A 210 -26.59 -34.20 -15.13
CA ALA A 210 -25.94 -33.53 -14.01
C ALA A 210 -24.81 -34.36 -13.40
N SER A 211 -24.89 -35.69 -13.49
CA SER A 211 -23.87 -36.59 -12.93
C SER A 211 -22.51 -36.40 -13.59
N SER A 212 -22.47 -36.20 -14.92
CA SER A 212 -21.22 -35.95 -15.65
C SER A 212 -20.56 -34.62 -15.24
N LEU A 213 -21.36 -33.55 -15.09
CA LEU A 213 -20.88 -32.24 -14.62
C LEU A 213 -20.34 -32.28 -13.19
N LYS A 214 -21.07 -32.94 -12.28
CA LYS A 214 -20.61 -33.16 -10.91
C LYS A 214 -19.28 -33.93 -10.90
N ALA A 215 -19.07 -34.90 -11.79
CA ALA A 215 -17.80 -35.62 -11.91
C ALA A 215 -16.65 -34.68 -12.24
N THR A 216 -16.81 -33.87 -13.27
CA THR A 216 -15.78 -32.92 -13.71
C THR A 216 -15.38 -31.96 -12.59
N LEU A 217 -16.35 -31.37 -11.89
CA LEU A 217 -16.09 -30.48 -10.75
C LEU A 217 -15.43 -31.19 -9.57
N LEU A 218 -15.83 -32.42 -9.25
CA LEU A 218 -15.21 -33.21 -8.17
C LEU A 218 -13.75 -33.59 -8.51
N HIS A 219 -13.46 -33.94 -9.76
CA HIS A 219 -12.10 -34.22 -10.22
C HIS A 219 -11.22 -32.98 -10.12
N LYS A 220 -11.74 -31.82 -10.57
CA LYS A 220 -11.08 -30.53 -10.42
C LYS A 220 -10.82 -30.20 -8.95
N TRP A 221 -11.83 -30.33 -8.08
CA TRP A 221 -11.68 -30.04 -6.66
C TRP A 221 -10.60 -30.90 -6.01
N ARG A 222 -10.60 -32.20 -6.30
CA ARG A 222 -9.58 -33.13 -5.82
C ARG A 222 -8.18 -32.73 -6.29
N ALA A 223 -8.03 -32.34 -7.55
CA ALA A 223 -6.75 -31.90 -8.10
C ALA A 223 -6.22 -30.64 -7.39
N ILE A 224 -7.08 -29.65 -7.16
CA ILE A 224 -6.70 -28.36 -6.55
C ILE A 224 -6.46 -28.50 -5.03
N SER A 225 -7.29 -29.26 -4.33
CA SER A 225 -7.14 -29.52 -2.88
C SER A 225 -6.00 -30.48 -2.55
N LYS A 226 -5.52 -31.26 -3.53
CA LYS A 226 -4.56 -32.36 -3.37
C LYS A 226 -5.03 -33.46 -2.41
N GLU A 227 -6.34 -33.57 -2.20
CA GLU A 227 -6.90 -34.61 -1.35
C GLU A 227 -6.83 -35.99 -2.04
N PRO A 228 -6.47 -37.06 -1.31
CA PRO A 228 -6.18 -38.35 -1.92
C PRO A 228 -7.45 -39.02 -2.45
N CYS A 229 -8.62 -38.78 -1.83
CA CYS A 229 -9.90 -39.27 -2.33
C CYS A 229 -11.10 -38.41 -1.91
N VAL A 230 -12.26 -38.71 -2.49
CA VAL A 230 -13.42 -37.81 -2.43
C VAL A 230 -14.04 -37.71 -1.03
N LYS A 231 -13.84 -38.70 -0.16
CA LYS A 231 -14.29 -38.61 1.25
C LYS A 231 -13.60 -37.49 2.02
N ASP A 232 -12.41 -37.07 1.60
CA ASP A 232 -11.59 -36.09 2.31
C ASP A 232 -11.97 -34.64 1.94
N VAL A 233 -12.62 -34.44 0.78
CA VAL A 233 -13.17 -33.12 0.39
C VAL A 233 -14.59 -32.86 0.94
N ILE A 234 -15.37 -33.88 1.28
CA ILE A 234 -16.74 -33.71 1.82
C ILE A 234 -16.78 -32.83 3.08
N PRO A 235 -15.87 -32.97 4.06
CA PRO A 235 -15.81 -32.10 5.23
C PRO A 235 -15.60 -30.60 4.96
N LEU A 236 -15.23 -30.24 3.73
CA LEU A 236 -14.97 -28.87 3.29
C LEU A 236 -16.22 -28.15 2.75
N LEU A 237 -17.35 -28.86 2.62
CA LEU A 237 -18.63 -28.29 2.19
C LEU A 237 -19.16 -27.30 3.24
N TYR A 238 -19.78 -26.20 2.79
CA TYR A 238 -20.17 -25.05 3.61
C TYR A 238 -20.97 -25.42 4.87
N ARG A 239 -21.92 -26.35 4.73
CA ARG A 239 -22.83 -26.79 5.78
C ARG A 239 -22.55 -28.22 6.25
N PHE A 240 -21.35 -28.74 6.02
CA PHE A 240 -21.01 -30.12 6.38
C PHE A 240 -21.35 -30.48 7.83
N ARG A 241 -21.13 -29.54 8.78
CA ARG A 241 -21.42 -29.75 10.21
C ARG A 241 -22.91 -29.87 10.52
N ASP A 242 -23.77 -29.39 9.62
CA ASP A 242 -25.23 -29.48 9.73
C ASP A 242 -25.81 -30.70 9.02
N PHE A 243 -24.99 -31.47 8.28
CA PHE A 243 -25.45 -32.64 7.55
C PHE A 243 -25.84 -33.74 8.52
N ASP A 244 -27.06 -34.26 8.39
CA ASP A 244 -27.43 -35.48 9.08
C ASP A 244 -26.65 -36.69 8.54
N ALA A 245 -26.61 -37.77 9.33
CA ALA A 245 -25.83 -38.97 9.00
C ALA A 245 -26.29 -39.65 7.70
N GLN A 246 -27.58 -39.57 7.34
CA GLN A 246 -28.12 -40.18 6.13
C GLN A 246 -27.74 -39.36 4.90
N PHE A 247 -27.87 -38.04 4.98
CA PHE A 247 -27.46 -37.10 3.93
C PHE A 247 -25.96 -37.23 3.63
N ALA A 248 -25.12 -37.21 4.68
CA ALA A 248 -23.69 -37.37 4.54
C ALA A 248 -23.31 -38.73 3.90
N GLN A 249 -23.99 -39.81 4.28
CA GLN A 249 -23.74 -41.13 3.69
C GLN A 249 -24.18 -41.20 2.22
N ARG A 250 -25.29 -40.56 1.86
CA ARG A 250 -25.76 -40.48 0.47
C ARG A 250 -24.76 -39.73 -0.40
N LEU A 251 -24.28 -38.56 0.04
CA LEU A 251 -23.26 -37.81 -0.69
C LEU A 251 -22.00 -38.64 -0.90
N ARG A 252 -21.54 -39.41 0.11
CA ARG A 252 -20.40 -40.32 -0.04
C ARG A 252 -20.62 -41.34 -1.16
N ILE A 253 -21.78 -41.98 -1.20
CA ILE A 253 -22.11 -42.97 -2.23
C ILE A 253 -22.16 -42.31 -3.61
N GLU A 254 -22.85 -41.19 -3.74
CA GLU A 254 -22.98 -40.43 -5.00
C GLU A 254 -21.61 -40.00 -5.51
N PHE A 255 -20.82 -39.32 -4.67
CA PHE A 255 -19.52 -38.79 -5.05
C PHE A 255 -18.52 -39.91 -5.41
N THR A 256 -18.57 -41.05 -4.70
CA THR A 256 -17.74 -42.22 -5.04
C THR A 256 -18.12 -42.82 -6.39
N ARG A 257 -19.43 -42.95 -6.66
CA ARG A 257 -19.93 -43.43 -7.95
C ARG A 257 -19.51 -42.51 -9.10
N VAL A 258 -19.65 -41.20 -8.88
CA VAL A 258 -19.41 -40.16 -9.89
C VAL A 258 -17.90 -39.97 -10.16
N ALA A 259 -17.04 -40.10 -9.15
CA ALA A 259 -15.58 -40.02 -9.32
C ALA A 259 -14.92 -41.34 -9.80
N GLY A 260 -15.66 -42.45 -9.83
CA GLY A 260 -15.17 -43.80 -10.18
C GLY A 260 -14.93 -44.05 -11.67
N ALA A 261 -15.03 -43.05 -12.55
CA ALA A 261 -14.96 -43.20 -14.01
C ALA A 261 -13.52 -43.21 -14.63
N SER A 262 -12.46 -43.35 -13.81
CA SER A 262 -11.04 -43.73 -14.12
C SER A 262 -10.13 -42.76 -14.93
N PRO A 263 -8.76 -42.84 -14.83
CA PRO A 263 -7.94 -44.06 -14.78
C PRO A 263 -7.04 -44.28 -13.54
N ARG A 264 -7.05 -45.57 -13.11
CA ARG A 264 -6.06 -46.43 -12.42
C ARG A 264 -5.50 -46.05 -11.02
N PRO A 265 -5.38 -47.06 -10.11
CA PRO A 265 -4.80 -46.90 -8.78
C PRO A 265 -3.30 -47.23 -8.80
N LEU A 266 -2.49 -46.54 -7.99
CA LEU A 266 -1.27 -47.12 -7.45
C LEU A 266 -0.91 -46.48 -6.10
N VAL A 267 -0.45 -47.37 -5.21
CA VAL A 267 0.16 -47.17 -3.89
C VAL A 267 -0.79 -47.00 -2.70
N ASN A 268 -0.89 -48.08 -1.92
CA ASN A 268 -1.27 -48.08 -0.51
C ASN A 268 -0.35 -47.12 0.26
N LEU A 269 -0.87 -45.93 0.58
CA LEU A 269 -0.34 -45.11 1.66
C LEU A 269 -1.22 -45.36 2.87
N SER A 270 -0.61 -45.97 3.89
CA SER A 270 -1.15 -46.11 5.23
C SER A 270 -1.72 -44.76 5.71
N SER A 271 -2.98 -44.78 6.11
CA SER A 271 -3.64 -43.70 6.84
C SER A 271 -2.73 -43.17 7.95
N PRO A 272 -2.54 -41.85 8.11
CA PRO A 272 -1.84 -41.31 9.25
C PRO A 272 -2.58 -41.78 10.50
N SER A 273 -1.86 -42.40 11.43
CA SER A 273 -2.36 -42.65 12.77
C SER A 273 -2.95 -41.35 13.31
N ARG A 274 -4.22 -41.39 13.74
CA ARG A 274 -4.80 -40.35 14.60
C ARG A 274 -3.88 -40.25 15.83
N THR A 275 -2.96 -39.30 15.83
CA THR A 275 -2.25 -38.90 17.04
C THR A 275 -3.33 -38.39 17.99
N GLU A 276 -3.47 -39.05 19.15
CA GLU A 276 -4.31 -38.55 20.23
C GLU A 276 -3.85 -37.14 20.58
N MET A 277 -4.67 -36.16 20.21
CA MET A 277 -4.40 -34.77 20.49
C MET A 277 -4.45 -34.53 22.00
N LYS A 278 -3.38 -33.93 22.53
CA LYS A 278 -3.28 -33.56 23.94
C LYS A 278 -4.43 -32.61 24.34
N GLU A 279 -4.95 -32.76 25.56
CA GLU A 279 -6.00 -31.90 26.12
C GLU A 279 -5.69 -30.40 26.04
N SER A 280 -4.42 -30.01 26.10
CA SER A 280 -3.97 -28.62 25.91
C SER A 280 -4.25 -28.10 24.49
N GLU A 281 -4.16 -28.97 23.48
CA GLU A 281 -4.45 -28.67 22.08
C GLU A 281 -5.96 -28.67 21.81
N ILE A 282 -6.72 -29.51 22.52
CA ILE A 282 -8.19 -29.49 22.53
C ILE A 282 -8.70 -28.19 23.16
N ARG A 283 -8.18 -27.78 24.32
CA ARG A 283 -8.53 -26.49 24.96
C ARG A 283 -8.10 -25.29 24.10
N ARG A 284 -6.94 -25.37 23.44
CA ARG A 284 -6.49 -24.38 22.45
C ARG A 284 -7.48 -24.30 21.28
N ARG A 285 -7.87 -25.43 20.67
CA ARG A 285 -8.86 -25.48 19.58
C ARG A 285 -10.27 -25.06 20.01
N GLN A 286 -10.69 -25.34 21.24
CA GLN A 286 -11.98 -24.92 21.80
C GLN A 286 -12.04 -23.40 22.05
N ARG A 287 -10.95 -22.77 22.51
CA ARG A 287 -10.84 -21.29 22.58
C ARG A 287 -10.80 -20.65 21.19
N LEU A 288 -10.14 -21.29 20.23
CA LEU A 288 -9.97 -20.81 18.85
C LEU A 288 -11.23 -20.97 17.97
N GLN A 289 -12.18 -21.83 18.32
CA GLN A 289 -13.43 -22.03 17.56
C GLN A 289 -14.33 -20.79 17.43
N LYS A 290 -14.05 -19.69 18.14
CA LYS A 290 -14.92 -18.49 18.18
C LYS A 290 -14.41 -17.32 17.32
N GLN A 291 -13.31 -17.45 16.58
CA GLN A 291 -12.72 -16.37 15.77
C GLN A 291 -12.36 -16.83 14.35
N TYR A 292 -12.26 -15.89 13.42
CA TYR A 292 -11.73 -16.17 12.08
C TYR A 292 -10.22 -16.37 12.12
N HIS A 293 -9.76 -17.46 11.50
CA HIS A 293 -8.34 -17.80 11.39
C HIS A 293 -7.68 -17.23 10.14
N ILE A 294 -8.42 -17.20 9.03
CA ILE A 294 -7.91 -16.76 7.73
C ILE A 294 -8.93 -15.81 7.09
N LEU A 295 -8.43 -14.64 6.71
CA LEU A 295 -9.12 -13.65 5.89
C LEU A 295 -8.78 -13.92 4.42
N CYS A 296 -9.80 -14.18 3.61
CA CYS A 296 -9.62 -14.47 2.19
C CYS A 296 -10.29 -13.37 1.36
N ILE A 297 -9.49 -12.43 0.84
CA ILE A 297 -10.02 -11.41 -0.06
C ILE A 297 -9.90 -11.91 -1.50
N LEU A 298 -11.04 -12.03 -2.19
CA LEU A 298 -11.08 -12.43 -3.59
C LEU A 298 -10.68 -11.23 -4.47
N ASP A 299 -9.77 -11.43 -5.45
CA ASP A 299 -9.35 -10.34 -6.34
C ASP A 299 -10.55 -9.76 -7.08
N ILE A 300 -10.45 -8.53 -7.57
CA ILE A 300 -11.42 -7.96 -8.51
C ILE A 300 -10.87 -8.10 -9.93
N ALA A 301 -11.71 -8.50 -10.90
CA ALA A 301 -11.35 -8.47 -12.31
C ALA A 301 -11.09 -7.02 -12.76
N TRP A 302 -9.96 -6.75 -13.43
CA TRP A 302 -9.45 -5.39 -13.65
C TRP A 302 -10.42 -4.48 -14.44
N ASP A 303 -11.27 -5.07 -15.26
CA ASP A 303 -12.31 -4.42 -16.07
C ASP A 303 -13.43 -3.80 -15.20
N PHE A 304 -13.49 -4.16 -13.92
CA PHE A 304 -14.36 -3.53 -12.92
C PHE A 304 -14.16 -2.01 -12.82
N TRP A 305 -12.95 -1.50 -13.09
CA TRP A 305 -12.64 -0.06 -13.11
C TRP A 305 -12.71 0.55 -14.53
N SER A 306 -13.23 -0.19 -15.51
CA SER A 306 -13.45 0.35 -16.85
C SER A 306 -14.57 1.41 -16.84
N PRO A 307 -14.42 2.54 -17.57
CA PRO A 307 -15.48 3.54 -17.71
C PRO A 307 -16.80 3.00 -18.28
N ARG A 308 -16.80 1.78 -18.85
CA ARG A 308 -17.99 1.11 -19.42
C ARG A 308 -19.08 0.81 -18.39
N TYR A 309 -18.75 0.78 -17.09
CA TYR A 309 -19.67 0.41 -16.00
C TYR A 309 -20.05 1.60 -15.11
N ILE A 310 -19.83 2.84 -15.59
CA ILE A 310 -20.25 4.04 -14.87
C ILE A 310 -21.76 4.17 -14.99
N LEU A 311 -22.47 3.94 -13.89
CA LEU A 311 -23.89 4.29 -13.80
C LEU A 311 -23.99 5.82 -13.88
N SER A 312 -24.79 6.32 -14.82
CA SER A 312 -25.15 7.73 -14.85
C SER A 312 -25.94 8.04 -13.59
N SER A 313 -25.35 8.77 -12.64
CA SER A 313 -26.10 9.31 -11.51
C SER A 313 -27.19 10.24 -12.06
N PRO A 314 -28.45 10.11 -11.63
CA PRO A 314 -29.45 11.12 -11.94
C PRO A 314 -28.95 12.48 -11.46
N THR A 315 -29.20 13.53 -12.24
CA THR A 315 -28.97 14.91 -11.80
C THR A 315 -29.67 15.09 -10.46
N PRO A 316 -28.99 15.55 -9.39
CA PRO A 316 -29.64 15.78 -8.12
C PRO A 316 -30.86 16.67 -8.33
N ALA A 317 -31.96 16.37 -7.63
CA ALA A 317 -33.04 17.35 -7.50
C ALA A 317 -32.42 18.67 -7.01
N ALA A 318 -32.86 19.80 -7.56
CA ALA A 318 -32.40 21.11 -7.12
C ALA A 318 -32.46 21.14 -5.59
N LEU A 319 -31.33 21.47 -4.93
CA LEU A 319 -31.35 21.71 -3.50
C LEU A 319 -32.40 22.80 -3.24
N ASP A 320 -33.44 22.46 -2.49
CA ASP A 320 -34.40 23.44 -2.02
C ASP A 320 -33.63 24.58 -1.35
N ASN A 321 -34.01 25.83 -1.63
CA ASN A 321 -33.36 26.99 -1.06
C ASN A 321 -33.38 26.88 0.47
N HIS A 322 -32.26 26.51 1.09
CA HIS A 322 -32.09 26.42 2.55
C HIS A 322 -32.10 27.80 3.25
N GLU A 323 -32.71 28.81 2.62
CA GLU A 323 -32.85 30.20 3.06
C GLU A 323 -34.27 30.52 3.57
N GLU A 324 -35.14 29.50 3.72
CA GLU A 324 -36.44 29.67 4.36
C GLU A 324 -36.31 30.09 5.84
N THR A 325 -37.23 30.92 6.31
CA THR A 325 -37.26 31.36 7.71
C THR A 325 -37.78 30.22 8.60
N PHE A 326 -36.99 29.83 9.59
CA PHE A 326 -37.32 28.73 10.53
C PHE A 326 -37.28 29.21 11.99
N GLU A 327 -38.05 28.54 12.84
CA GLU A 327 -37.91 28.62 14.29
C GLU A 327 -37.02 27.49 14.80
N PHE A 328 -36.19 27.77 15.80
CA PHE A 328 -35.28 26.79 16.39
C PHE A 328 -35.46 26.70 17.91
N ARG A 329 -35.63 25.48 18.42
CA ARG A 329 -35.68 25.16 19.85
C ARG A 329 -34.51 24.27 20.21
N ALA A 330 -33.55 24.80 20.96
CA ALA A 330 -32.45 24.01 21.49
C ALA A 330 -32.95 23.06 22.60
N ALA A 331 -32.46 21.81 22.59
CA ALA A 331 -32.70 20.89 23.70
C ALA A 331 -31.93 21.34 24.95
N ALA A 332 -32.49 21.08 26.14
CA ALA A 332 -31.86 21.40 27.42
C ALA A 332 -30.57 20.58 27.67
N GLU A 333 -30.50 19.36 27.12
CA GLU A 333 -29.32 18.50 27.17
C GLU A 333 -28.26 18.96 26.16
N ARG A 334 -27.13 19.46 26.66
CA ARG A 334 -25.91 19.72 25.88
C ARG A 334 -24.93 18.56 26.10
N TYR A 335 -24.55 17.84 25.04
CA TYR A 335 -23.41 16.93 25.09
C TYR A 335 -22.13 17.72 24.77
N ARG A 336 -21.16 17.74 25.69
CA ARG A 336 -19.79 18.25 25.45
C ARG A 336 -18.77 17.16 25.79
N PRO A 337 -17.85 16.80 24.86
CA PRO A 337 -17.79 17.21 23.45
C PRO A 337 -18.95 16.64 22.62
N SER A 338 -19.22 17.25 21.46
CA SER A 338 -20.18 16.69 20.50
C SER A 338 -19.70 15.31 20.05
N PRO A 339 -20.56 14.28 20.01
CA PRO A 339 -20.19 12.97 19.47
C PRO A 339 -19.83 13.00 17.98
N PHE A 340 -20.05 14.12 17.29
CA PHE A 340 -20.21 14.12 15.84
C PHE A 340 -19.11 14.80 15.02
N THR A 341 -18.28 15.68 15.59
CA THR A 341 -17.00 16.07 14.96
C THR A 341 -16.02 16.58 16.03
N SER A 342 -14.71 16.46 15.79
CA SER A 342 -13.68 16.95 16.72
C SER A 342 -13.46 18.47 16.67
N ASN A 343 -13.97 19.14 15.63
CA ASN A 343 -13.66 20.54 15.31
C ASN A 343 -14.90 21.46 15.25
N SER A 344 -16.08 20.97 15.68
CA SER A 344 -17.32 21.74 15.68
C SER A 344 -18.03 21.67 17.03
N GLU A 345 -18.79 22.72 17.33
CA GLU A 345 -19.77 22.66 18.41
C GLU A 345 -21.06 22.03 17.86
N GLY A 346 -21.59 21.06 18.60
CA GLY A 346 -22.81 20.35 18.23
C GLY A 346 -23.91 20.58 19.26
N LEU A 347 -25.14 20.78 18.80
CA LEU A 347 -26.28 20.83 19.72
C LEU A 347 -27.53 20.20 19.10
N PHE A 348 -28.27 19.44 19.91
CA PHE A 348 -29.54 18.88 19.49
C PHE A 348 -30.67 19.88 19.68
N GLY A 349 -31.67 19.81 18.81
CA GLY A 349 -32.87 20.62 18.95
C GLY A 349 -33.94 20.20 17.98
N GLU A 350 -34.90 21.09 17.80
CA GLU A 350 -35.97 20.93 16.83
C GLU A 350 -36.08 22.21 16.00
N ILE A 351 -36.31 22.07 14.69
CA ILE A 351 -36.61 23.19 13.81
C ILE A 351 -38.05 23.08 13.31
N CYS A 352 -38.67 24.22 13.02
CA CYS A 352 -39.99 24.30 12.41
C CYS A 352 -39.96 25.33 11.29
N PHE A 353 -40.39 24.95 10.09
CA PHE A 353 -40.53 25.88 8.98
C PHE A 353 -41.91 26.54 9.03
N ARG A 354 -42.00 27.80 8.60
CA ARG A 354 -43.29 28.51 8.55
C ARG A 354 -44.26 27.91 7.53
N THR A 355 -43.74 27.21 6.54
CA THR A 355 -44.46 26.65 5.39
C THR A 355 -45.29 25.42 5.76
N ASP A 356 -44.81 24.57 6.67
CA ASP A 356 -45.46 23.30 7.06
C ASP A 356 -45.82 23.20 8.56
N ALA A 357 -45.31 24.11 9.40
CA ALA A 357 -45.52 24.13 10.85
C ALA A 357 -45.17 22.81 11.58
N GLU A 358 -44.33 21.96 10.98
CA GLU A 358 -43.93 20.67 11.54
C GLU A 358 -42.58 20.79 12.29
N TRP A 359 -42.55 20.36 13.56
CA TRP A 359 -41.30 20.28 14.32
C TRP A 359 -40.48 19.05 13.93
N ARG A 360 -39.24 19.27 13.49
CA ARG A 360 -38.31 18.23 13.05
C ARG A 360 -37.08 18.21 13.94
N ARG A 361 -36.70 17.03 14.43
CA ARG A 361 -35.49 16.84 15.24
C ARG A 361 -34.24 17.05 14.39
N VAL A 362 -33.33 17.86 14.91
CA VAL A 362 -32.07 18.22 14.25
C VAL A 362 -30.86 18.03 15.15
N TYR A 363 -29.72 17.84 14.48
CA TYR A 363 -28.41 18.12 15.01
C TYR A 363 -27.88 19.39 14.35
N VAL A 364 -27.47 20.37 15.14
CA VAL A 364 -26.91 21.63 14.65
C VAL A 364 -25.40 21.59 14.78
N LYS A 365 -24.69 21.71 13.65
CA LYS A 365 -23.24 21.88 13.60
C LYS A 365 -22.94 23.38 13.56
N LYS A 366 -22.08 23.87 14.45
CA LYS A 366 -21.48 25.20 14.38
C LYS A 366 -19.97 25.08 14.18
N ALA A 367 -19.47 25.55 13.05
CA ALA A 367 -18.06 25.43 12.68
C ALA A 367 -17.59 26.60 11.80
N SER A 368 -16.28 26.84 11.74
CA SER A 368 -15.68 27.86 10.87
C SER A 368 -15.78 27.53 9.37
N HIS A 369 -15.98 26.26 9.02
CA HIS A 369 -15.96 25.76 7.64
C HIS A 369 -17.33 25.34 7.10
N VAL A 370 -18.43 25.79 7.70
CA VAL A 370 -19.78 25.44 7.25
C VAL A 370 -20.08 25.90 5.81
N ILE A 371 -19.42 26.96 5.34
CA ILE A 371 -19.56 27.43 3.96
C ILE A 371 -18.91 26.45 2.97
N ASP A 372 -17.77 25.85 3.33
CA ASP A 372 -17.10 24.86 2.50
C ASP A 372 -17.92 23.57 2.45
N GLU A 373 -18.51 23.16 3.57
CA GLU A 373 -19.45 22.03 3.63
C GLU A 373 -20.70 22.27 2.77
N LEU A 374 -21.31 23.46 2.84
CA LEU A 374 -22.43 23.83 1.96
C LEU A 374 -22.04 23.81 0.47
N ARG A 375 -20.82 24.24 0.14
CA ARG A 375 -20.32 24.26 -1.24
C ARG A 375 -20.07 22.84 -1.78
N ALA A 376 -19.60 21.93 -0.94
CA ALA A 376 -19.33 20.55 -1.31
C ALA A 376 -20.59 19.67 -1.42
N LEU A 377 -21.64 19.96 -0.64
CA LEU A 377 -22.86 19.16 -0.55
C LEU A 377 -23.48 18.76 -1.92
N PRO A 378 -23.63 19.65 -2.91
CA PRO A 378 -24.21 19.28 -4.21
C PRO A 378 -23.42 18.18 -4.92
N ASP A 379 -22.09 18.25 -4.91
CA ASP A 379 -21.24 17.24 -5.53
C ASP A 379 -21.21 15.94 -4.69
N VAL A 380 -21.23 16.06 -3.36
CA VAL A 380 -21.37 14.89 -2.47
C VAL A 380 -22.68 14.14 -2.78
N LEU A 381 -23.82 14.83 -2.90
CA LEU A 381 -25.10 14.22 -3.26
C LEU A 381 -25.13 13.67 -4.70
N ARG A 382 -24.25 14.16 -5.57
CA ARG A 382 -24.12 13.70 -6.96
C ARG A 382 -23.34 12.39 -7.07
N TYR A 383 -22.28 12.24 -6.27
CA TYR A 383 -21.34 11.11 -6.38
C TYR A 383 -21.49 10.06 -5.26
N PHE A 384 -22.13 10.39 -4.14
CA PHE A 384 -22.45 9.47 -3.05
C PHE A 384 -23.96 9.22 -2.95
N PRO A 385 -24.40 8.04 -2.47
CA PRO A 385 -25.84 7.76 -2.34
C PRO A 385 -26.53 8.77 -1.41
N PRO A 386 -27.56 9.51 -1.86
CA PRO A 386 -28.21 10.54 -1.04
C PRO A 386 -28.76 10.02 0.29
N SER A 387 -29.18 8.75 0.33
CA SER A 387 -29.65 8.09 1.56
C SER A 387 -28.54 7.86 2.60
N CYS A 388 -27.27 7.95 2.19
CA CYS A 388 -26.08 7.80 3.01
C CYS A 388 -25.38 9.13 3.27
N VAL A 389 -25.94 10.27 2.87
CA VAL A 389 -25.41 11.60 3.17
C VAL A 389 -26.28 12.25 4.23
N GLN A 390 -25.67 12.97 5.17
CA GLN A 390 -26.44 13.66 6.20
C GLN A 390 -27.42 14.68 5.57
N GLN A 391 -28.70 14.56 5.90
CA GLN A 391 -29.72 15.42 5.30
C GLN A 391 -29.67 16.82 5.94
N LEU A 392 -29.23 17.81 5.18
CA LEU A 392 -29.33 19.22 5.55
C LEU A 392 -30.79 19.69 5.43
N LEU A 393 -31.33 20.30 6.47
CA LEU A 393 -32.68 20.89 6.46
C LEU A 393 -32.64 22.41 6.31
N ALA A 394 -31.74 23.09 7.04
CA ALA A 394 -31.59 24.54 7.00
C ALA A 394 -30.14 24.96 7.25
N ALA A 395 -29.79 26.19 6.89
CA ALA A 395 -28.49 26.77 7.18
C ALA A 395 -28.62 28.23 7.65
N ASP A 396 -27.94 28.58 8.73
CA ASP A 396 -27.73 29.97 9.14
C ASP A 396 -26.26 30.33 8.88
N LYS A 397 -26.00 30.88 7.69
CA LYS A 397 -24.67 31.30 7.26
C LYS A 397 -24.08 32.39 8.17
N SER A 398 -24.93 33.24 8.77
CA SER A 398 -24.51 34.34 9.64
C SER A 398 -24.02 33.85 11.00
N ALA A 399 -24.70 32.84 11.55
CA ALA A 399 -24.30 32.19 12.80
C ALA A 399 -23.27 31.07 12.59
N SER A 400 -22.89 30.79 11.34
CA SER A 400 -22.07 29.65 10.94
C SER A 400 -22.64 28.31 11.41
N GLN A 401 -23.95 28.10 11.22
CA GLN A 401 -24.69 26.93 11.67
C GLN A 401 -25.34 26.16 10.52
N LEU A 402 -25.24 24.83 10.58
CA LEU A 402 -25.94 23.90 9.69
C LEU A 402 -26.88 23.02 10.50
N PHE A 403 -28.13 22.91 10.06
CA PHE A 403 -29.19 22.18 10.75
C PHE A 403 -29.46 20.89 9.99
N PHE A 404 -28.87 19.81 10.47
CA PHE A 404 -29.02 18.49 9.88
C PHE A 404 -30.16 17.73 10.53
N ARG A 405 -30.89 16.91 9.76
CA ARG A 405 -31.85 15.96 10.33
C ARG A 405 -31.14 15.03 11.30
N ARG A 406 -31.74 14.82 12.46
CA ARG A 406 -31.20 13.90 13.47
C ARG A 406 -31.18 12.47 12.92
N PHE A 407 -30.00 11.87 12.95
CA PHE A 407 -29.79 10.45 12.68
C PHE A 407 -29.54 9.72 14.00
N GLU A 408 -30.35 8.70 14.29
CA GLU A 408 -30.24 7.93 15.54
C GLU A 408 -29.17 6.83 15.40
N GLY A 409 -27.91 7.20 15.61
CA GLY A 409 -26.78 6.28 15.52
C GLY A 409 -25.56 6.73 16.34
N LYS A 410 -24.43 6.06 16.13
CA LYS A 410 -23.13 6.37 16.74
C LYS A 410 -22.05 6.48 15.67
N MET A 411 -20.95 7.14 15.98
CA MET A 411 -19.76 7.11 15.13
C MET A 411 -19.20 5.70 15.03
N LEU A 412 -18.81 5.27 13.83
CA LEU A 412 -18.25 3.95 13.59
C LEU A 412 -16.97 3.72 14.42
N SER A 413 -16.11 4.74 14.52
CA SER A 413 -14.92 4.71 15.40
C SER A 413 -15.30 4.51 16.86
N LYS A 414 -16.37 5.15 17.34
CA LYS A 414 -16.87 5.00 18.72
C LYS A 414 -17.44 3.60 18.96
N VAL A 415 -18.21 3.04 18.03
CA VAL A 415 -18.69 1.65 18.12
C VAL A 415 -17.50 0.68 18.23
N ARG A 416 -16.40 0.95 17.51
CA ARG A 416 -15.18 0.15 17.57
C ARG A 416 -14.42 0.31 18.89
N LEU A 417 -14.27 1.54 19.41
CA LEU A 417 -13.71 1.77 20.75
C LEU A 417 -14.53 1.04 21.83
N GLU A 418 -15.85 1.22 21.81
CA GLU A 418 -16.77 0.56 22.74
C GLU A 418 -16.69 -0.96 22.63
N TYR A 419 -16.47 -1.52 21.44
CA TYR A 419 -16.28 -2.96 21.26
C TYR A 419 -15.03 -3.48 21.99
N TYR A 420 -13.90 -2.78 21.89
CA TYR A 420 -12.68 -3.13 22.63
C TYR A 420 -12.80 -2.92 24.14
N ASP A 421 -13.70 -2.04 24.56
CA ASP A 421 -14.04 -1.79 25.95
C ASP A 421 -15.15 -2.70 26.51
N ASN A 422 -15.67 -3.62 25.72
CA ASN A 422 -16.81 -4.48 26.05
C ASN A 422 -18.10 -3.72 26.40
N LYS A 423 -18.33 -2.55 25.79
CA LYS A 423 -19.50 -1.67 25.98
C LYS A 423 -20.40 -1.59 24.74
N SER A 424 -20.00 -2.18 23.61
CA SER A 424 -20.75 -2.13 22.36
C SER A 424 -21.87 -3.17 22.35
N PHE A 425 -22.97 -2.87 21.63
CA PHE A 425 -24.05 -3.82 21.37
C PHE A 425 -23.53 -5.11 20.69
N LEU A 426 -22.43 -5.02 19.95
CA LEU A 426 -21.78 -6.16 19.29
C LEU A 426 -21.16 -7.15 20.29
N ASN A 427 -20.83 -6.73 21.52
CA ASN A 427 -20.29 -7.63 22.54
C ASN A 427 -21.33 -8.64 23.05
N HIS A 428 -22.62 -8.47 22.74
CA HIS A 428 -23.67 -9.45 23.00
C HIS A 428 -23.77 -10.54 21.91
N THR A 429 -22.97 -10.44 20.85
CA THR A 429 -22.94 -11.37 19.71
C THR A 429 -21.65 -12.20 19.71
N GLY A 430 -21.51 -13.16 18.79
CA GLY A 430 -20.26 -13.90 18.64
C GLY A 430 -19.12 -13.01 18.09
N PRO A 431 -17.84 -13.28 18.39
CA PRO A 431 -16.74 -12.46 17.86
C PRO A 431 -16.69 -12.41 16.32
N MET A 432 -17.07 -13.49 15.64
CA MET A 432 -17.19 -13.50 14.16
C MET A 432 -18.36 -12.65 13.66
N ASP A 433 -19.45 -12.60 14.41
CA ASP A 433 -20.62 -11.79 14.09
C ASP A 433 -20.29 -10.29 14.13
N ALA A 434 -19.49 -9.88 15.12
CA ALA A 434 -18.95 -8.52 15.18
C ALA A 434 -18.04 -8.20 13.99
N VAL A 435 -17.14 -9.11 13.61
CA VAL A 435 -16.27 -8.93 12.43
C VAL A 435 -17.10 -8.76 11.16
N ASP A 436 -18.09 -9.62 10.95
CA ASP A 436 -18.98 -9.55 9.79
C ASP A 436 -19.74 -8.23 9.70
N TRP A 437 -20.18 -7.69 10.85
CA TRP A 437 -20.86 -6.40 10.90
C TRP A 437 -19.93 -5.25 10.46
N PHE A 438 -18.68 -5.24 10.93
CA PHE A 438 -17.70 -4.25 10.48
C PHE A 438 -17.33 -4.41 9.00
N VAL A 439 -17.21 -5.65 8.52
CA VAL A 439 -16.97 -5.95 7.09
C VAL A 439 -18.12 -5.43 6.23
N GLU A 440 -19.37 -5.65 6.65
CA GLU A 440 -20.54 -5.17 5.91
C GLU A 440 -20.51 -3.65 5.70
N ILE A 441 -20.26 -2.89 6.77
CA ILE A 441 -20.12 -1.43 6.71
C ILE A 441 -18.94 -1.02 5.82
N GLU A 442 -17.76 -1.61 6.02
CA GLU A 442 -16.56 -1.21 5.28
C GLU A 442 -16.67 -1.49 3.78
N MET A 443 -17.30 -2.59 3.41
CA MET A 443 -17.55 -2.95 2.02
C MET A 443 -18.58 -2.02 1.35
N GLN A 444 -19.58 -1.52 2.10
CA GLN A 444 -20.45 -0.45 1.59
C GLN A 444 -19.67 0.85 1.38
N ARG A 445 -18.81 1.23 2.32
CA ARG A 445 -17.97 2.43 2.17
C ARG A 445 -17.04 2.33 0.96
N THR A 446 -16.41 1.18 0.80
CA THR A 446 -15.51 0.88 -0.31
C THR A 446 -16.25 0.90 -1.65
N GLU A 447 -17.49 0.40 -1.70
CA GLU A 447 -18.33 0.54 -2.88
C GLU A 447 -18.59 2.01 -3.22
N HIS A 448 -19.09 2.80 -2.28
CA HIS A 448 -19.48 4.19 -2.53
C HIS A 448 -18.29 5.05 -2.96
N VAL A 449 -17.15 4.93 -2.27
CA VAL A 449 -15.91 5.63 -2.65
C VAL A 449 -15.40 5.13 -4.00
N GLY A 450 -15.44 3.82 -4.24
CA GLY A 450 -15.05 3.24 -5.50
C GLY A 450 -15.90 3.72 -6.67
N ASP A 451 -17.20 3.85 -6.48
CA ASP A 451 -18.16 4.34 -7.48
C ASP A 451 -17.92 5.83 -7.78
N ALA A 452 -17.70 6.65 -6.75
CA ALA A 452 -17.33 8.06 -6.90
C ALA A 452 -16.02 8.19 -7.70
N TYR A 453 -14.98 7.43 -7.34
CA TYR A 453 -13.73 7.44 -8.09
C TYR A 453 -13.90 6.98 -9.54
N ARG A 454 -14.60 5.86 -9.79
CA ARG A 454 -14.81 5.35 -11.16
C ARG A 454 -15.55 6.35 -12.05
N SER A 455 -16.53 7.05 -11.50
CA SER A 455 -17.35 8.00 -12.25
C SER A 455 -16.68 9.34 -12.51
N THR A 456 -15.62 9.68 -11.76
CA THR A 456 -15.00 11.03 -11.79
C THR A 456 -13.51 11.04 -12.08
N MET A 457 -12.86 9.88 -12.17
CA MET A 457 -11.41 9.78 -12.37
C MET A 457 -10.95 10.55 -13.60
N ASN A 458 -10.05 11.49 -13.39
CA ASN A 458 -9.33 12.20 -14.43
C ASN A 458 -7.82 11.90 -14.30
N MET A 459 -7.27 11.24 -15.31
CA MET A 459 -5.87 10.77 -15.28
C MET A 459 -4.84 11.85 -15.59
N ASP A 460 -5.28 12.96 -16.20
CA ASP A 460 -4.43 14.07 -16.62
C ASP A 460 -5.05 15.40 -16.16
N PRO A 461 -5.04 15.67 -14.84
CA PRO A 461 -5.61 16.89 -14.29
C PRO A 461 -4.77 18.12 -14.60
N ILE A 462 -5.40 19.28 -14.42
CA ILE A 462 -4.74 20.58 -14.55
C ILE A 462 -3.92 20.83 -13.27
N PRO A 463 -2.57 20.84 -13.33
CA PRO A 463 -1.74 20.87 -12.11
C PRO A 463 -2.01 22.07 -11.20
N ALA A 464 -2.33 23.23 -11.78
CA ALA A 464 -2.63 24.46 -11.03
C ALA A 464 -3.81 24.32 -10.06
N ARG A 465 -4.77 23.41 -10.33
CA ARG A 465 -5.91 23.17 -9.44
C ARG A 465 -5.54 22.41 -8.18
N CYS A 466 -4.38 21.73 -8.16
CA CYS A 466 -3.98 20.94 -7.01
C CYS A 466 -3.80 21.81 -5.76
N ALA A 467 -3.18 22.99 -5.88
CA ALA A 467 -2.96 23.91 -4.78
C ALA A 467 -4.26 24.51 -4.18
N GLU A 468 -5.35 24.51 -4.95
CA GLU A 468 -6.66 25.04 -4.52
C GLU A 468 -7.47 24.03 -3.67
N GLN A 469 -7.03 22.77 -3.60
CA GLN A 469 -7.78 21.70 -2.94
C GLN A 469 -7.72 21.84 -1.41
N HIS A 470 -8.89 21.86 -0.76
CA HIS A 470 -9.00 22.01 0.70
C HIS A 470 -8.38 20.84 1.51
N ILE A 471 -8.16 19.68 0.88
CA ILE A 471 -7.56 18.50 1.52
C ILE A 471 -6.15 18.77 2.08
N HIS A 472 -5.40 19.72 1.53
CA HIS A 472 -4.04 20.07 1.99
C HIS A 472 -3.99 20.58 3.42
N ARG A 473 -5.13 21.05 3.96
CA ARG A 473 -5.30 21.37 5.39
C ARG A 473 -4.97 20.19 6.31
N PHE A 474 -5.10 18.94 5.83
CA PHE A 474 -4.78 17.74 6.60
C PHE A 474 -3.38 17.18 6.34
N TYR A 475 -2.65 17.74 5.38
CA TYR A 475 -1.35 17.25 4.93
C TYR A 475 -0.34 18.40 4.83
N TYR A 476 -0.12 18.94 3.62
CA TYR A 476 0.92 19.95 3.36
C TYR A 476 0.88 21.14 4.35
N ALA A 477 -0.31 21.70 4.63
CA ALA A 477 -0.44 22.84 5.55
C ALA A 477 -0.01 22.51 6.98
N ARG A 478 -0.09 21.24 7.41
CA ARG A 478 0.37 20.81 8.75
C ARG A 478 1.89 20.66 8.84
N LEU A 479 2.54 20.44 7.70
CA LEU A 479 3.99 20.30 7.57
C LEU A 479 4.67 21.65 7.33
N GLU A 480 3.93 22.63 6.82
CA GLU A 480 4.44 23.98 6.60
C GLU A 480 4.92 24.59 7.91
N SER A 481 6.19 24.98 7.93
CA SER A 481 6.90 25.56 9.08
C SER A 481 6.77 24.75 10.37
N ASP A 482 6.64 23.43 10.25
CA ASP A 482 6.40 22.49 11.36
C ASP A 482 5.17 22.86 12.22
N SER A 483 4.24 23.64 11.67
CA SER A 483 3.18 24.32 12.41
C SER A 483 2.38 23.39 13.32
N ARG A 484 1.95 22.24 12.80
CA ARG A 484 1.16 21.27 13.58
C ARG A 484 2.00 20.51 14.60
N PHE A 485 3.26 20.24 14.29
CA PHE A 485 4.16 19.58 15.24
C PHE A 485 4.44 20.50 16.43
N LEU A 486 4.75 21.77 16.18
CA LEU A 486 4.97 22.78 17.20
C LEU A 486 3.68 23.10 17.98
N GLU A 487 2.51 23.09 17.34
CA GLU A 487 1.23 23.21 18.05
C GLU A 487 1.04 22.10 19.10
N PHE A 488 1.47 20.87 18.79
CA PHE A 488 1.31 19.74 19.70
C PHE A 488 2.40 19.66 20.76
N TYR A 489 3.65 19.90 20.38
CA TYR A 489 4.82 19.56 21.18
C TYR A 489 5.70 20.76 21.55
N SER A 490 5.39 21.97 21.06
CA SER A 490 6.15 23.21 21.29
C SER A 490 7.62 23.16 20.82
N GLU A 491 8.36 24.23 21.12
CA GLU A 491 9.82 24.31 20.92
C GLU A 491 10.63 23.46 21.92
N GLN A 492 9.96 22.91 22.95
CA GLN A 492 10.54 22.04 23.97
C GLN A 492 9.79 20.69 23.99
N CYS A 493 9.93 19.92 22.90
CA CYS A 493 9.19 18.67 22.67
C CYS A 493 9.37 17.64 23.80
N LEU A 494 10.60 17.45 24.29
CA LEU A 494 10.89 16.46 25.33
C LEU A 494 10.23 16.82 26.67
N ASP A 495 10.18 18.11 27.03
CA ASP A 495 9.49 18.57 28.24
C ASP A 495 7.98 18.31 28.15
N VAL A 496 7.38 18.57 26.99
CA VAL A 496 5.95 18.30 26.75
C VAL A 496 5.65 16.81 26.88
N LEU A 497 6.56 15.94 26.39
CA LEU A 497 6.47 14.48 26.50
C LEU A 497 6.84 13.94 27.89
N GLY A 498 7.25 14.79 28.83
CA GLY A 498 7.61 14.39 30.19
C GLY A 498 9.00 13.74 30.33
N ILE A 499 9.92 14.02 29.40
CA ILE A 499 11.29 13.49 29.38
C ILE A 499 12.26 14.57 29.84
N TYR A 500 12.52 14.62 31.15
CA TYR A 500 13.21 15.74 31.79
C TYR A 500 14.73 15.58 31.91
N ASP A 501 15.27 14.41 31.60
CA ASP A 501 16.71 14.13 31.72
C ASP A 501 17.55 14.82 30.63
N LEU A 502 16.89 15.44 29.63
CA LEU A 502 17.49 16.08 28.46
C LEU A 502 16.97 17.52 28.23
N LYS A 503 16.75 18.29 29.30
CA LYS A 503 16.17 19.65 29.25
C LYS A 503 16.87 20.67 28.35
N GLU A 504 18.13 20.44 27.98
CA GLU A 504 18.87 21.34 27.09
C GLU A 504 18.64 21.03 25.60
N VAL A 505 17.99 19.89 25.29
CA VAL A 505 17.70 19.46 23.91
C VAL A 505 16.40 20.11 23.44
N GLY A 506 16.51 21.09 22.54
CA GLY A 506 15.33 21.72 21.93
C GLY A 506 14.64 20.80 20.91
N THR A 507 13.44 21.19 20.45
CA THR A 507 12.73 20.44 19.40
C THR A 507 13.57 20.28 18.14
N SER A 508 14.30 21.31 17.72
CA SER A 508 15.20 21.21 16.55
C SER A 508 16.28 20.13 16.74
N ASP A 509 16.89 20.05 17.92
CA ASP A 509 17.92 19.04 18.21
C ASP A 509 17.31 17.64 18.22
N PHE A 510 16.16 17.46 18.87
CA PHE A 510 15.40 16.21 18.87
C PHE A 510 15.07 15.73 17.44
N LEU A 511 14.57 16.62 16.57
CA LEU A 511 14.22 16.26 15.19
C LEU A 511 15.44 15.81 14.39
N ASN A 512 16.64 16.26 14.73
CA ASN A 512 17.90 15.93 14.06
C ASN A 512 18.68 14.78 14.73
N MET A 513 18.18 14.21 15.83
CA MET A 513 18.83 13.08 16.50
C MET A 513 18.92 11.84 15.59
N PRO A 514 20.07 11.12 15.59
CA PRO A 514 20.19 9.79 15.03
C PRO A 514 19.08 8.87 15.52
N LEU A 515 18.46 8.14 14.60
CA LEU A 515 17.27 7.35 14.85
C LEU A 515 17.52 5.88 14.55
N THR A 516 17.27 5.02 15.53
CA THR A 516 17.25 3.55 15.35
C THR A 516 15.86 3.03 15.67
N ILE A 517 15.28 2.21 14.78
CA ILE A 517 13.98 1.57 14.98
C ILE A 517 14.13 0.06 14.80
N ASN A 518 13.70 -0.74 15.79
CA ASN A 518 13.82 -2.21 15.77
C ASN A 518 15.24 -2.69 15.40
N GLY A 519 16.26 -2.03 15.96
CA GLY A 519 17.68 -2.31 15.68
C GLY A 519 18.19 -1.90 14.29
N THR A 520 17.38 -1.24 13.46
CA THR A 520 17.80 -0.72 12.14
C THR A 520 18.00 0.79 12.20
N SER A 521 19.12 1.29 11.66
CA SER A 521 19.41 2.72 11.58
C SER A 521 18.60 3.40 10.47
N TYR A 522 18.07 4.59 10.77
CA TYR A 522 17.28 5.43 9.88
C TYR A 522 17.81 6.89 9.90
N PRO A 523 17.52 7.68 8.85
CA PRO A 523 17.69 9.13 8.92
C PRO A 523 16.93 9.75 10.11
N PRO A 524 17.37 10.92 10.62
CA PRO A 524 16.64 11.65 11.65
C PRO A 524 15.21 12.00 11.25
N LEU A 525 14.34 12.25 12.24
CA LEU A 525 12.93 12.57 11.97
C LEU A 525 12.75 13.80 11.06
N ARG A 526 13.64 14.80 11.15
CA ARG A 526 13.68 15.98 10.27
C ARG A 526 13.67 15.61 8.79
N TYR A 527 14.45 14.59 8.40
CA TYR A 527 14.50 14.10 7.02
C TYR A 527 13.10 13.70 6.52
N TYR A 528 12.33 12.98 7.34
CA TYR A 528 11.01 12.49 6.97
C TYR A 528 9.97 13.62 6.93
N LEU A 529 10.06 14.60 7.84
CA LEU A 529 9.21 15.80 7.80
C LEU A 529 9.46 16.64 6.53
N ASP A 530 10.72 16.85 6.15
CA ASP A 530 11.07 17.60 4.94
C ASP A 530 10.67 16.85 3.68
N ARG A 531 10.96 15.54 3.62
CA ARG A 531 10.53 14.69 2.51
C ARG A 531 9.00 14.71 2.36
N ALA A 532 8.26 14.62 3.46
CA ALA A 532 6.81 14.69 3.41
C ALA A 532 6.31 16.05 2.93
N LYS A 533 6.95 17.14 3.36
CA LYS A 533 6.64 18.49 2.89
C LYS A 533 6.85 18.62 1.37
N ASP A 534 7.99 18.14 0.87
CA ASP A 534 8.36 18.24 -0.55
C ASP A 534 7.47 17.35 -1.44
N VAL A 535 7.22 16.10 -1.02
CA VAL A 535 6.40 15.14 -1.79
C VAL A 535 4.93 15.56 -1.81
N LEU A 536 4.44 16.15 -0.73
CA LEU A 536 3.05 16.58 -0.59
C LEU A 536 2.83 18.04 -1.01
N ASP A 537 3.86 18.75 -1.49
CA ASP A 537 3.71 20.10 -2.03
C ASP A 537 2.79 20.08 -3.25
N PRO A 538 1.61 20.72 -3.16
CA PRO A 538 0.66 20.73 -4.27
C PRO A 538 1.07 21.64 -5.43
N SER A 539 2.09 22.47 -5.24
CA SER A 539 2.64 23.38 -6.26
C SER A 539 3.84 22.77 -6.99
N ALA A 540 4.40 21.67 -6.50
CA ALA A 540 5.59 21.05 -7.07
C ALA A 540 5.33 20.44 -8.46
N PRO A 541 6.07 20.84 -9.52
CA PRO A 541 5.86 20.33 -10.87
C PRO A 541 6.29 18.86 -11.01
N GLY A 542 5.41 18.02 -11.58
CA GLY A 542 5.69 16.61 -11.78
C GLY A 542 5.68 15.75 -10.50
N GLY A 543 5.24 16.34 -9.37
CA GLY A 543 4.97 15.69 -8.10
C GLY A 543 3.49 15.34 -7.94
N LEU A 544 2.94 15.60 -6.74
CA LEU A 544 1.53 15.37 -6.40
C LEU A 544 0.55 15.95 -7.43
N SER A 545 0.82 17.17 -7.90
CA SER A 545 0.00 17.90 -8.89
C SER A 545 -0.14 17.21 -10.26
N SER A 546 0.69 16.21 -10.55
CA SER A 546 0.69 15.45 -11.81
C SER A 546 -0.04 14.10 -11.73
N LEU A 547 -0.46 13.69 -10.54
CA LEU A 547 -1.19 12.43 -10.33
C LEU A 547 -2.65 12.59 -10.71
N SER A 548 -3.32 11.46 -10.98
CA SER A 548 -4.76 11.42 -11.28
C SER A 548 -5.60 12.04 -10.16
N GLU A 549 -6.69 12.71 -10.50
CA GLU A 549 -7.67 13.25 -9.55
C GLU A 549 -9.00 12.49 -9.65
N ALA A 550 -9.74 12.39 -8.55
CA ALA A 550 -11.12 11.91 -8.52
C ALA A 550 -11.88 12.57 -7.36
N PHE A 551 -13.21 12.62 -7.45
CA PHE A 551 -14.03 13.15 -6.37
C PHE A 551 -13.97 12.21 -5.15
N GLY A 552 -13.50 12.73 -4.03
CA GLY A 552 -13.34 12.01 -2.79
C GLY A 552 -13.83 12.83 -1.59
N LEU A 553 -14.02 12.14 -0.46
CA LEU A 553 -14.51 12.80 0.75
C LEU A 553 -13.42 13.61 1.47
N GLY A 554 -12.14 13.33 1.20
CA GLY A 554 -10.96 13.90 1.86
C GLY A 554 -10.77 13.39 3.29
N ASP A 555 -11.84 13.39 4.10
CA ASP A 555 -11.83 13.00 5.51
C ASP A 555 -12.80 11.85 5.82
N GLY A 556 -13.03 10.97 4.85
CA GLY A 556 -14.04 9.92 4.92
C GLY A 556 -13.70 8.73 5.83
N HIS A 557 -13.02 8.92 6.97
CA HIS A 557 -12.69 7.85 7.93
C HIS A 557 -13.86 7.52 8.88
N GLY A 558 -13.76 6.45 9.65
CA GLY A 558 -14.82 5.98 10.55
C GLY A 558 -15.21 6.94 11.69
N GLY A 559 -14.45 8.02 11.88
CA GLY A 559 -14.82 9.13 12.78
C GLY A 559 -15.81 10.12 12.17
N ASN A 560 -15.99 10.07 10.84
CA ASN A 560 -16.93 10.90 10.08
C ASN A 560 -17.99 10.02 9.37
N VAL A 561 -18.24 8.84 9.92
CA VAL A 561 -19.29 7.92 9.49
C VAL A 561 -20.12 7.53 10.70
N MET A 562 -21.41 7.78 10.63
CA MET A 562 -22.37 7.30 11.61
C MET A 562 -23.03 6.01 11.15
N VAL A 563 -23.38 5.16 12.12
CA VAL A 563 -23.98 3.86 11.92
C VAL A 563 -25.08 3.62 12.96
N THR A 564 -26.17 2.97 12.56
CA THR A 564 -27.19 2.51 13.50
C THR A 564 -26.73 1.27 14.25
N GLU A 565 -27.10 1.12 15.51
CA GLU A 565 -26.85 -0.09 16.31
C GLU A 565 -27.87 -1.20 15.97
N ASP A 566 -27.99 -1.53 14.68
CA ASP A 566 -28.81 -2.62 14.15
C ASP A 566 -27.90 -3.73 13.61
N TYR A 567 -28.15 -4.95 14.05
CA TYR A 567 -27.39 -6.13 13.66
C TYR A 567 -27.76 -6.65 12.26
N ALA A 568 -29.04 -6.55 11.87
CA ALA A 568 -29.54 -7.20 10.66
C ALA A 568 -29.37 -6.33 9.41
N SER A 569 -29.53 -5.02 9.56
CA SER A 569 -29.48 -4.07 8.44
C SER A 569 -28.94 -2.71 8.89
N PRO A 570 -27.65 -2.63 9.28
CA PRO A 570 -27.09 -1.37 9.75
C PRO A 570 -27.15 -0.32 8.64
N LYS A 571 -27.73 0.84 8.96
CA LYS A 571 -27.69 2.03 8.11
C LYS A 571 -26.45 2.83 8.43
N MET A 572 -25.89 3.51 7.44
CA MET A 572 -24.78 4.43 7.64
C MET A 572 -24.99 5.76 6.93
N ILE A 573 -24.41 6.82 7.48
CA ILE A 573 -24.33 8.12 6.82
C ILE A 573 -22.93 8.73 6.94
N TYR A 574 -22.51 9.45 5.90
CA TYR A 574 -21.31 10.29 5.88
C TYR A 574 -21.60 11.66 6.47
N LEU A 575 -20.62 12.16 7.19
CA LEU A 575 -20.63 13.47 7.86
C LEU A 575 -19.38 14.25 7.46
N ASP A 576 -19.37 15.54 7.78
CA ASP A 576 -18.18 16.40 7.77
C ASP A 576 -17.43 16.40 6.42
N TYR A 577 -18.17 16.61 5.35
CA TYR A 577 -17.66 16.63 3.97
C TYR A 577 -17.12 18.02 3.56
N GLU A 578 -16.66 18.82 4.52
CA GLU A 578 -16.16 20.19 4.31
C GLU A 578 -14.87 20.28 3.49
N VAL A 579 -14.13 19.16 3.36
CA VAL A 579 -12.97 19.06 2.48
C VAL A 579 -13.23 18.21 1.24
N SER A 580 -14.46 17.75 1.01
CA SER A 580 -14.76 16.90 -0.14
C SER A 580 -14.57 17.65 -1.45
N GLY A 581 -14.08 16.96 -2.47
CA GLY A 581 -13.65 17.59 -3.71
C GLY A 581 -12.85 16.64 -4.59
N PHE A 582 -12.33 17.16 -5.70
CA PHE A 582 -11.47 16.41 -6.61
C PHE A 582 -10.04 16.40 -6.06
N HIS A 583 -9.55 15.24 -5.65
CA HIS A 583 -8.24 15.06 -5.03
C HIS A 583 -7.47 13.92 -5.69
N CYS A 584 -6.16 13.86 -5.45
CA CYS A 584 -5.39 12.64 -5.68
C CYS A 584 -5.95 11.49 -4.80
N PRO A 585 -6.39 10.35 -5.36
CA PRO A 585 -6.98 9.26 -4.56
C PRO A 585 -6.04 8.67 -3.51
N PHE A 586 -4.72 8.71 -3.73
CA PHE A 586 -3.74 8.25 -2.76
C PHE A 586 -3.64 9.17 -1.54
N LEU A 587 -3.85 10.47 -1.74
CA LEU A 587 -3.93 11.47 -0.68
C LEU A 587 -5.28 11.40 0.05
N ASP A 588 -6.38 11.25 -0.71
CA ASP A 588 -7.75 11.12 -0.18
C ASP A 588 -7.89 9.90 0.75
N MET A 589 -7.31 8.76 0.36
CA MET A 589 -7.42 7.52 1.13
C MET A 589 -6.50 7.43 2.35
N ALA A 590 -5.42 8.22 2.42
CA ALA A 590 -4.38 8.02 3.43
C ALA A 590 -4.92 8.15 4.87
N LYS A 591 -5.71 9.18 5.16
CA LYS A 591 -6.31 9.38 6.49
C LYS A 591 -7.32 8.28 6.84
N SER A 592 -8.11 7.80 5.88
CA SER A 592 -9.01 6.66 6.11
C SER A 592 -8.24 5.36 6.37
N ILE A 593 -7.13 5.11 5.68
CA ILE A 593 -6.28 3.94 5.90
C ILE A 593 -5.60 4.02 7.27
N TYR A 594 -5.06 5.18 7.64
CA TYR A 594 -4.39 5.33 8.93
C TYR A 594 -5.38 5.23 10.09
N ASN A 595 -6.46 6.01 10.05
CA ASN A 595 -7.42 6.07 11.16
C ASN A 595 -8.22 4.78 11.32
N ASP A 596 -8.60 4.12 10.21
CA ASP A 596 -9.42 2.90 10.28
C ASP A 596 -8.57 1.62 10.28
N GLY A 597 -7.45 1.60 9.55
CA GLY A 597 -6.57 0.43 9.43
C GLY A 597 -5.60 0.31 10.60
N PHE A 598 -4.81 1.36 10.85
CA PHE A 598 -3.90 1.47 12.01
C PHE A 598 -4.62 1.98 13.27
N PHE A 599 -5.92 1.70 13.37
CA PHE A 599 -6.80 2.15 14.45
C PHE A 599 -6.21 1.86 15.84
N ASN A 600 -5.65 0.67 16.03
CA ASN A 600 -5.12 0.26 17.31
C ASN A 600 -3.81 0.99 17.68
N VAL A 601 -3.10 1.56 16.72
CA VAL A 601 -1.94 2.42 16.94
C VAL A 601 -2.37 3.87 17.18
N LEU A 602 -3.23 4.41 16.30
CA LEU A 602 -3.70 5.79 16.40
C LEU A 602 -4.54 6.03 17.66
N TYR A 603 -5.33 5.05 18.08
CA TYR A 603 -6.19 5.11 19.27
C TYR A 603 -5.65 4.35 20.48
N ALA A 604 -4.36 3.99 20.46
CA ALA A 604 -3.73 3.29 21.59
C ALA A 604 -3.87 4.04 22.92
N ASP A 605 -3.85 5.37 22.89
CA ASP A 605 -4.06 6.24 24.06
C ASP A 605 -5.43 6.07 24.73
N LEU A 606 -6.44 5.63 23.96
CA LEU A 606 -7.80 5.35 24.44
C LEU A 606 -8.03 3.86 24.73
N LEU A 607 -7.15 2.98 24.23
CA LEU A 607 -7.28 1.52 24.38
C LEU A 607 -6.46 0.98 25.54
N CYS A 608 -5.38 1.65 25.92
CA CYS A 608 -4.51 1.24 27.02
C CYS A 608 -3.94 2.42 27.79
N ASP A 609 -3.69 2.20 29.07
CA ASP A 609 -3.08 3.20 29.96
C ASP A 609 -1.58 3.38 29.63
N ASP A 610 -0.91 2.30 29.21
CA ASP A 610 0.51 2.26 28.90
C ASP A 610 0.79 1.25 27.77
N ALA A 611 1.39 1.70 26.67
CA ALA A 611 1.78 0.85 25.55
C ALA A 611 3.17 0.20 25.71
N THR A 612 3.87 0.42 26.84
CA THR A 612 5.07 -0.36 27.18
C THR A 612 4.73 -1.74 27.76
N ASP A 613 3.50 -1.92 28.24
CA ASP A 613 3.01 -3.21 28.71
C ASP A 613 2.79 -4.19 27.54
N ARG A 614 3.41 -5.37 27.63
CA ARG A 614 3.25 -6.45 26.63
C ARG A 614 1.84 -7.03 26.57
N GLN A 615 0.97 -6.77 27.56
CA GLN A 615 -0.40 -7.29 27.63
C GLN A 615 -1.47 -6.19 27.63
N ASN A 616 -1.41 -5.26 26.68
CA ASN A 616 -2.40 -4.20 26.54
C ASN A 616 -3.47 -4.47 25.46
N LYS A 617 -4.61 -3.75 25.50
CA LYS A 617 -5.74 -3.94 24.57
C LYS A 617 -5.47 -3.41 23.15
N SER A 618 -4.51 -2.51 22.97
CA SER A 618 -4.17 -1.99 21.64
C SER A 618 -3.46 -3.05 20.79
N GLY A 619 -2.82 -4.04 21.43
CA GLY A 619 -2.01 -5.02 20.72
C GLY A 619 -0.73 -4.42 20.12
N ALA A 620 -0.41 -3.16 20.43
CA ALA A 620 0.84 -2.51 20.10
C ALA A 620 1.69 -2.35 21.36
N VAL A 621 2.99 -2.65 21.25
CA VAL A 621 3.96 -2.49 22.34
C VAL A 621 5.10 -1.63 21.84
N VAL A 622 5.62 -0.74 22.70
CA VAL A 622 6.75 0.13 22.38
C VAL A 622 7.68 0.28 23.58
N SER A 623 8.97 0.40 23.32
CA SER A 623 9.99 0.83 24.27
C SER A 623 10.94 1.77 23.57
N TRP A 624 11.51 2.73 24.29
CA TRP A 624 12.47 3.66 23.72
C TRP A 624 13.58 3.98 24.71
N VAL A 625 14.73 4.34 24.15
CA VAL A 625 15.88 4.89 24.88
C VAL A 625 16.30 6.15 24.16
N ILE A 626 16.42 7.25 24.90
CA ILE A 626 16.84 8.55 24.37
C ILE A 626 17.95 9.11 25.24
N ASN A 627 18.99 9.66 24.61
CA ASN A 627 20.06 10.41 25.25
C ASN A 627 20.42 11.62 24.37
N SER A 628 21.49 12.35 24.71
CA SER A 628 21.93 13.53 23.94
C SER A 628 22.43 13.22 22.52
N GLU A 629 22.73 11.96 22.21
CA GLU A 629 23.37 11.54 20.96
C GLU A 629 22.44 10.74 20.03
N ALA A 630 21.42 10.05 20.54
CA ALA A 630 20.56 9.19 19.74
C ALA A 630 19.20 8.88 20.37
N LEU A 631 18.26 8.50 19.51
CA LEU A 631 16.96 7.94 19.84
C LEU A 631 16.84 6.51 19.29
N CYS A 632 16.59 5.55 20.17
CA CYS A 632 16.32 4.16 19.83
C CYS A 632 14.88 3.81 20.21
N ILE A 633 14.12 3.23 19.28
CA ILE A 633 12.72 2.81 19.50
C ILE A 633 12.56 1.36 19.06
N ASP A 634 12.07 0.50 19.95
CA ASP A 634 11.63 -0.85 19.60
C ASP A 634 10.12 -0.94 19.73
N TYR A 635 9.45 -1.50 18.74
CA TYR A 635 8.00 -1.63 18.75
C TYR A 635 7.52 -2.91 18.06
N SER A 636 6.32 -3.34 18.43
CA SER A 636 5.61 -4.45 17.79
C SER A 636 4.12 -4.12 17.70
N VAL A 637 3.52 -4.30 16.53
CA VAL A 637 2.08 -4.07 16.31
C VAL A 637 1.40 -5.38 15.94
N ARG A 638 0.32 -5.71 16.63
CA ARG A 638 -0.59 -6.81 16.28
C ARG A 638 -1.98 -6.26 16.05
N VAL A 639 -2.49 -6.46 14.84
CA VAL A 639 -3.85 -6.06 14.45
C VAL A 639 -4.79 -7.25 14.50
N ASP A 640 -5.98 -7.03 15.05
CA ASP A 640 -7.05 -8.01 15.15
C ASP A 640 -7.77 -8.25 13.80
N ALA A 641 -8.76 -9.15 13.79
CA ALA A 641 -9.51 -9.48 12.58
C ALA A 641 -10.27 -8.26 12.04
N ILE A 642 -10.84 -7.41 12.91
CA ILE A 642 -11.56 -6.20 12.50
C ILE A 642 -10.59 -5.26 11.77
N GLY A 643 -9.46 -4.90 12.39
CA GLY A 643 -8.50 -3.99 11.77
C GLY A 643 -7.88 -4.54 10.48
N LYS A 644 -7.57 -5.83 10.43
CA LYS A 644 -7.09 -6.47 9.20
C LYS A 644 -8.12 -6.43 8.09
N THR A 645 -9.36 -6.82 8.38
CA THR A 645 -10.43 -6.78 7.37
C THR A 645 -10.67 -5.35 6.87
N THR A 646 -10.70 -4.36 7.78
CA THR A 646 -10.88 -2.95 7.41
C THR A 646 -9.75 -2.44 6.52
N ALA A 647 -8.49 -2.64 6.92
CA ALA A 647 -7.33 -2.17 6.15
C ALA A 647 -7.25 -2.86 4.78
N ILE A 648 -7.31 -4.20 4.75
CA ILE A 648 -7.11 -4.96 3.52
C ILE A 648 -8.27 -4.70 2.54
N THR A 649 -9.50 -4.50 3.02
CA THR A 649 -10.63 -4.12 2.15
C THR A 649 -10.33 -2.83 1.37
N LYS A 650 -9.87 -1.77 2.06
CA LYS A 650 -9.48 -0.51 1.42
C LYS A 650 -8.30 -0.68 0.48
N LEU A 651 -7.26 -1.39 0.93
CA LEU A 651 -6.04 -1.62 0.16
C LEU A 651 -6.30 -2.42 -1.12
N GLU A 652 -7.12 -3.48 -1.04
CA GLU A 652 -7.38 -4.39 -2.14
C GLU A 652 -8.41 -3.84 -3.12
N TYR A 653 -9.47 -3.20 -2.64
CA TYR A 653 -10.61 -2.82 -3.49
C TYR A 653 -10.64 -1.36 -3.91
N LEU A 654 -9.85 -0.49 -3.27
CA LEU A 654 -9.66 0.91 -3.70
C LEU A 654 -8.25 1.14 -4.24
N LEU A 655 -7.22 0.92 -3.42
CA LEU A 655 -5.87 1.33 -3.80
C LEU A 655 -5.21 0.46 -4.87
N ARG A 656 -5.25 -0.88 -4.76
CA ARG A 656 -4.62 -1.77 -5.74
C ARG A 656 -5.13 -1.50 -7.17
N PRO A 657 -6.44 -1.35 -7.44
CA PRO A 657 -6.92 -1.01 -8.77
C PRO A 657 -6.38 0.32 -9.29
N ILE A 658 -6.35 1.37 -8.46
CA ILE A 658 -5.87 2.69 -8.86
C ILE A 658 -4.36 2.67 -9.11
N PHE A 659 -3.58 1.97 -8.28
CA PHE A 659 -2.16 1.71 -8.54
C PHE A 659 -1.93 1.01 -9.88
N ASN A 660 -2.72 -0.01 -10.19
CA ASN A 660 -2.64 -0.71 -11.47
C ASN A 660 -2.96 0.22 -12.65
N LEU A 661 -3.97 1.09 -12.50
CA LEU A 661 -4.37 2.07 -13.52
C LEU A 661 -3.25 3.08 -13.78
N VAL A 662 -2.72 3.72 -12.73
CA VAL A 662 -1.64 4.71 -12.83
C VAL A 662 -0.37 4.07 -13.41
N ARG A 663 -0.02 2.85 -12.97
CA ARG A 663 1.15 2.11 -13.48
C ARG A 663 1.08 1.84 -14.98
N ARG A 664 -0.10 1.50 -15.51
CA ARG A 664 -0.27 1.23 -16.95
C ARG A 664 0.03 2.47 -17.80
N GLN A 665 -0.19 3.67 -17.26
CA GLN A 665 0.13 4.92 -17.94
C GLN A 665 1.59 5.32 -17.77
N SER A 666 2.12 5.22 -16.54
CA SER A 666 3.48 5.67 -16.25
C SER A 666 4.05 5.01 -14.99
N LEU A 667 5.19 4.35 -15.15
CA LEU A 667 5.99 3.85 -14.03
C LEU A 667 6.43 4.98 -13.09
N ARG A 668 6.71 6.18 -13.66
CA ARG A 668 7.08 7.36 -12.88
C ARG A 668 5.90 7.84 -12.03
N LYS A 669 4.70 8.01 -12.62
CA LYS A 669 3.49 8.39 -11.84
C LYS A 669 3.19 7.35 -10.75
N ALA A 670 3.39 6.06 -11.02
CA ALA A 670 3.18 5.02 -10.01
C ALA A 670 4.15 5.13 -8.83
N LYS A 671 5.42 5.46 -9.07
CA LYS A 671 6.38 5.72 -7.99
C LYS A 671 6.01 6.97 -7.19
N VAL A 672 5.63 8.06 -7.86
CA VAL A 672 5.15 9.28 -7.19
C VAL A 672 3.89 9.00 -6.36
N ALA A 673 2.95 8.19 -6.84
CA ALA A 673 1.78 7.77 -6.09
C ALA A 673 2.12 6.98 -4.81
N GLU A 674 3.11 6.08 -4.88
CA GLU A 674 3.59 5.34 -3.71
C GLU A 674 4.28 6.27 -2.70
N ASP A 675 5.07 7.23 -3.19
CA ASP A 675 5.70 8.25 -2.35
C ASP A 675 4.65 9.18 -1.70
N VAL A 676 3.63 9.61 -2.44
CA VAL A 676 2.51 10.41 -1.90
C VAL A 676 1.76 9.65 -0.81
N LEU A 677 1.38 8.39 -1.07
CA LEU A 677 0.66 7.58 -0.08
C LEU A 677 1.47 7.40 1.20
N SER A 678 2.73 7.01 1.08
CA SER A 678 3.60 6.74 2.23
C SER A 678 3.85 8.00 3.09
N ASN A 679 4.16 9.14 2.46
CA ASN A 679 4.34 10.41 3.16
C ASN A 679 3.03 10.94 3.76
N SER A 680 1.89 10.71 3.10
CA SER A 680 0.57 11.07 3.65
C SER A 680 0.23 10.24 4.90
N LEU A 681 0.57 8.95 4.90
CA LEU A 681 0.40 8.08 6.07
C LEU A 681 1.32 8.50 7.23
N PHE A 682 2.55 8.94 6.94
CA PHE A 682 3.46 9.51 7.94
C PHE A 682 2.91 10.81 8.55
N ALA A 683 2.42 11.73 7.73
CA ALA A 683 1.73 12.91 8.22
C ALA A 683 0.50 12.53 9.08
N CYS A 684 -0.24 11.48 8.69
CA CYS A 684 -1.34 10.98 9.51
C CYS A 684 -0.85 10.48 10.88
N ALA A 685 0.25 9.73 10.92
CA ALA A 685 0.82 9.16 12.13
C ALA A 685 1.22 10.22 13.16
N LEU A 686 1.92 11.27 12.71
CA LEU A 686 2.48 12.26 13.63
C LEU A 686 1.57 13.47 13.89
N LEU A 687 0.74 13.86 12.93
CA LEU A 687 0.10 15.18 12.93
C LEU A 687 -1.44 15.12 13.02
N SER A 688 -2.04 13.92 13.03
CA SER A 688 -3.50 13.79 13.16
C SER A 688 -4.02 13.93 14.57
N ARG A 689 -3.29 13.41 15.56
CA ARG A 689 -3.69 13.43 16.97
C ARG A 689 -2.55 13.91 17.84
N ASN A 690 -2.91 14.64 18.90
CA ASN A 690 -1.96 15.17 19.86
C ASN A 690 -1.68 14.11 20.94
N PHE A 691 -0.42 13.66 21.02
CA PHE A 691 0.05 12.68 22.01
C PHE A 691 0.99 13.30 23.05
N ALA A 692 0.96 14.62 23.25
CA ALA A 692 1.78 15.33 24.23
C ALA A 692 1.82 14.67 25.62
N LYS A 693 0.70 14.10 26.08
CA LYS A 693 0.57 13.44 27.39
C LYS A 693 0.88 11.93 27.39
N ARG A 694 1.31 11.39 26.26
CA ARG A 694 1.46 9.94 26.00
C ARG A 694 2.70 9.69 25.13
N ALA A 695 3.88 9.83 25.74
CA ALA A 695 5.16 9.65 25.07
C ALA A 695 5.30 8.27 24.42
N ASP A 696 4.78 7.22 25.07
CA ASP A 696 4.67 5.88 24.53
C ASP A 696 3.95 5.89 23.16
N ILE A 697 2.77 6.51 23.08
CA ILE A 697 1.99 6.55 21.84
C ILE A 697 2.64 7.46 20.79
N PHE A 698 3.28 8.55 21.21
CA PHE A 698 4.08 9.40 20.32
C PHE A 698 5.21 8.61 19.64
N PHE A 699 6.06 7.92 20.40
CA PHE A 699 7.18 7.16 19.84
C PHE A 699 6.71 5.96 18.99
N LEU A 700 5.60 5.32 19.36
CA LEU A 700 4.98 4.29 18.55
C LEU A 700 4.56 4.82 17.16
N ASN A 701 3.88 5.97 17.12
CA ASN A 701 3.45 6.59 15.85
C ASN A 701 4.64 7.15 15.04
N LEU A 702 5.65 7.70 15.71
CA LEU A 702 6.90 8.14 15.08
C LEU A 702 7.59 6.98 14.36
N ALA A 703 7.87 5.89 15.07
CA ALA A 703 8.58 4.74 14.52
C ALA A 703 7.82 4.09 13.36
N LEU A 704 6.50 3.91 13.52
CA LEU A 704 5.65 3.36 12.47
C LEU A 704 5.58 4.29 11.26
N GLY A 705 5.42 5.60 11.46
CA GLY A 705 5.39 6.59 10.40
C GLY A 705 6.68 6.59 9.58
N VAL A 706 7.84 6.59 10.24
CA VAL A 706 9.15 6.51 9.60
C VAL A 706 9.28 5.26 8.73
N ARG A 707 8.91 4.09 9.27
CA ARG A 707 8.94 2.84 8.49
C ARG A 707 7.95 2.83 7.32
N LEU A 708 6.82 3.52 7.42
CA LEU A 708 5.86 3.65 6.30
C LEU A 708 6.44 4.43 5.12
N VAL A 709 7.26 5.46 5.37
CA VAL A 709 7.97 6.21 4.31
C VAL A 709 9.14 5.41 3.74
N ASP A 710 9.90 4.75 4.61
CA ASP A 710 11.07 3.96 4.19
C ASP A 710 10.68 2.72 3.38
N ASN A 711 9.73 1.92 3.87
CA ASN A 711 9.27 0.70 3.21
C ASN A 711 7.78 0.41 3.46
N LEU A 712 6.92 1.16 2.77
CA LEU A 712 5.46 0.99 2.81
C LEU A 712 5.02 -0.47 2.63
N ARG A 713 5.59 -1.19 1.65
CA ARG A 713 5.23 -2.57 1.30
C ARG A 713 5.50 -3.53 2.45
N GLU A 714 6.67 -3.42 3.06
CA GLU A 714 7.07 -4.25 4.18
C GLU A 714 6.14 -4.02 5.38
N VAL A 715 5.85 -2.76 5.74
CA VAL A 715 4.97 -2.45 6.86
C VAL A 715 3.54 -2.97 6.61
N LEU A 716 2.96 -2.75 5.43
CA LEU A 716 1.61 -3.26 5.14
C LEU A 716 1.56 -4.80 5.12
N SER A 717 2.62 -5.46 4.67
CA SER A 717 2.74 -6.92 4.73
C SER A 717 2.93 -7.42 6.16
N GLU A 718 3.74 -6.75 6.97
CA GLU A 718 4.01 -7.12 8.36
C GLU A 718 2.76 -6.96 9.24
N VAL A 719 2.12 -5.78 9.16
CA VAL A 719 1.02 -5.39 10.05
C VAL A 719 -0.29 -6.05 9.64
N PHE A 720 -0.59 -6.07 8.34
CA PHE A 720 -1.88 -6.58 7.84
C PHE A 720 -1.76 -7.94 7.15
N GLY A 721 -0.59 -8.34 6.68
CA GLY A 721 -0.45 -9.51 5.79
C GLY A 721 -0.73 -9.18 4.31
N TRP A 722 -0.78 -7.90 3.94
CA TRP A 722 -1.12 -7.48 2.58
C TRP A 722 0.14 -7.31 1.71
N ARG A 723 0.30 -8.17 0.70
CA ARG A 723 1.46 -8.17 -0.23
C ARG A 723 1.18 -7.47 -1.56
N GLY A 724 0.16 -6.60 -1.58
CA GLY A 724 -0.63 -6.30 -2.78
C GLY A 724 -0.20 -5.15 -3.69
N LEU A 725 0.97 -4.56 -3.49
CA LEU A 725 1.46 -3.56 -4.44
C LEU A 725 2.13 -4.26 -5.64
N PRO A 726 1.81 -3.87 -6.90
CA PRO A 726 2.43 -4.47 -8.08
C PRO A 726 3.95 -4.26 -8.05
N VAL A 727 4.73 -5.31 -8.32
CA VAL A 727 6.21 -5.29 -8.24
C VAL A 727 6.76 -4.31 -9.27
N VAL A 728 7.39 -3.22 -8.82
CA VAL A 728 8.08 -2.26 -9.70
C VAL A 728 9.38 -2.91 -10.16
N GLY A 729 9.26 -3.82 -11.13
CA GLY A 729 10.39 -4.59 -11.62
C GLY A 729 9.92 -5.93 -12.15
N LEU A 730 9.43 -5.94 -13.39
CA LEU A 730 9.50 -7.07 -14.32
C LEU A 730 9.04 -6.55 -15.69
N SER A 731 9.82 -6.87 -16.71
CA SER A 731 9.61 -6.54 -18.13
C SER A 731 8.22 -6.96 -18.59
N ILE A 732 7.51 -6.02 -19.21
CA ILE A 732 6.26 -6.26 -19.93
C ILE A 732 6.64 -7.03 -21.21
N ARG A 733 6.65 -8.36 -21.14
CA ARG A 733 6.34 -9.18 -22.30
C ARG A 733 4.85 -9.47 -22.21
N ASP A 734 4.15 -9.27 -23.32
CA ASP A 734 2.70 -9.43 -23.49
C ASP A 734 1.86 -8.17 -23.26
N MET A 735 2.10 -7.15 -24.09
CA MET A 735 1.03 -6.30 -24.65
C MET A 735 1.57 -5.61 -25.92
N LYS A 736 1.16 -6.10 -27.10
CA LYS A 736 1.38 -5.38 -28.37
C LYS A 736 0.45 -4.15 -28.38
N ILE A 737 1.04 -2.97 -28.25
CA ILE A 737 0.39 -1.70 -28.59
C ILE A 737 1.21 -1.15 -29.77
N GLU A 738 0.53 -0.94 -30.90
CA GLU A 738 1.13 -0.26 -32.05
C GLU A 738 1.31 1.22 -31.70
N GLU A 739 2.55 1.65 -31.47
CA GLU A 739 2.91 3.07 -31.37
C GLU A 739 3.36 3.61 -32.75
N PRO A 740 3.06 4.87 -33.10
CA PRO A 740 3.55 5.50 -34.32
C PRO A 740 5.04 5.90 -34.19
N PRO A 741 5.78 6.07 -35.30
CA PRO A 741 7.23 6.07 -35.29
C PRO A 741 7.78 7.40 -34.75
N VAL A 742 8.54 7.34 -33.66
CA VAL A 742 9.42 8.42 -33.22
C VAL A 742 10.80 8.20 -33.86
N ARG A 743 11.31 9.24 -34.52
CA ARG A 743 12.64 9.24 -35.15
C ARG A 743 13.73 9.17 -34.09
N GLU A 744 14.44 8.05 -34.01
CA GLU A 744 15.67 7.89 -33.26
C GLU A 744 16.83 8.62 -33.94
N LEU A 745 17.54 9.45 -33.17
CA LEU A 745 18.92 9.85 -33.46
C LEU A 745 19.84 8.82 -32.81
N SER A 746 20.49 8.02 -33.66
CA SER A 746 21.46 7.00 -33.32
C SER A 746 22.71 7.56 -32.64
N VAL A 747 23.11 6.96 -31.51
CA VAL A 747 24.52 6.92 -31.10
C VAL A 747 24.91 5.44 -31.00
N ALA A 748 25.76 5.03 -31.93
CA ALA A 748 26.29 3.69 -32.06
C ALA A 748 27.56 3.50 -31.22
N LEU A 749 27.84 2.23 -30.89
CA LEU A 749 29.09 1.61 -30.41
C LEU A 749 29.32 1.72 -28.87
N TYR A 750 29.57 0.66 -28.10
CA TYR A 750 30.22 -0.63 -28.38
C TYR A 750 29.58 -1.77 -27.56
N GLU A 751 29.19 -2.85 -28.24
CA GLU A 751 29.07 -4.19 -27.64
C GLU A 751 30.41 -4.92 -27.82
N SER A 752 30.98 -5.47 -26.74
CA SER A 752 31.53 -6.84 -26.77
C SER A 752 31.88 -7.37 -25.37
N ARG A 753 31.47 -8.63 -25.15
CA ARG A 753 31.93 -9.61 -24.14
C ARG A 753 31.35 -9.56 -22.72
N GLY A 754 30.12 -10.06 -22.66
CA GLY A 754 29.58 -11.04 -21.71
C GLY A 754 30.23 -11.20 -20.33
N HIS A 755 29.51 -10.77 -19.30
CA HIS A 755 29.09 -11.58 -18.16
C HIS A 755 27.68 -11.14 -17.75
N ALA A 756 26.80 -12.11 -17.56
CA ALA A 756 25.40 -11.92 -17.27
C ALA A 756 25.17 -11.69 -15.75
N CYS A 757 24.27 -10.75 -15.46
CA CYS A 757 23.34 -10.82 -14.33
C CYS A 757 23.93 -10.81 -12.90
N SER A 758 24.25 -9.62 -12.38
CA SER A 758 24.34 -9.36 -10.92
C SER A 758 24.16 -7.87 -10.54
N ASP A 759 24.52 -6.93 -11.41
CA ASP A 759 24.70 -5.53 -10.99
C ASP A 759 23.41 -4.71 -10.82
N VAL A 760 22.27 -5.20 -11.33
CA VAL A 760 20.99 -4.50 -11.18
C VAL A 760 20.43 -4.66 -9.76
N PHE A 761 20.79 -5.71 -9.02
CA PHE A 761 20.29 -5.95 -7.66
C PHE A 761 20.93 -5.03 -6.59
N LEU A 762 22.14 -4.52 -6.84
CA LEU A 762 22.86 -3.63 -5.91
C LEU A 762 22.35 -2.18 -5.91
N LEU A 763 21.55 -1.78 -6.92
CA LEU A 763 20.97 -0.44 -7.02
C LEU A 763 19.71 -0.25 -6.16
N TYR A 764 19.11 -1.34 -5.65
CA TYR A 764 17.77 -1.31 -5.05
C TYR A 764 17.71 -1.37 -3.52
N ASN A 765 18.84 -1.45 -2.81
CA ASN A 765 18.84 -1.62 -1.34
C ASN A 765 19.97 -0.84 -0.63
N LEU A 766 20.18 0.42 -1.01
CA LEU A 766 21.14 1.26 -0.30
C LEU A 766 20.45 1.95 0.88
N LYS A 767 20.22 1.20 1.97
CA LYS A 767 19.87 1.79 3.26
C LYS A 767 20.98 2.78 3.67
N PRO A 768 20.67 3.86 4.39
CA PRO A 768 21.69 4.68 5.04
C PRO A 768 22.35 3.84 6.14
N GLU A 769 23.51 3.26 5.85
CA GLU A 769 24.37 2.63 6.85
C GLU A 769 24.91 3.71 7.81
N GLU A 770 25.31 3.36 9.04
CA GLU A 770 25.85 4.32 10.04
C GLU A 770 26.97 5.21 9.45
N VAL A 771 27.77 4.63 8.57
CA VAL A 771 28.84 5.32 7.84
C VAL A 771 28.31 6.45 6.94
N PHE A 772 27.14 6.28 6.31
CA PHE A 772 26.49 7.32 5.52
C PHE A 772 26.02 8.48 6.40
N LEU A 773 25.39 8.19 7.55
CA LEU A 773 24.88 9.21 8.46
C LEU A 773 26.03 10.01 9.10
N LYS A 774 27.11 9.34 9.50
CA LYS A 774 28.32 10.00 9.99
C LYS A 774 28.91 10.96 8.94
N ARG A 775 29.10 10.47 7.70
CA ARG A 775 29.63 11.28 6.60
C ARG A 775 28.76 12.50 6.32
N ALA A 776 27.45 12.32 6.31
CA ALA A 776 26.53 13.42 6.08
C ALA A 776 26.60 14.52 7.16
N SER A 777 26.90 14.17 8.42
CA SER A 777 27.18 15.14 9.49
C SER A 777 28.42 15.99 9.19
N GLU A 778 29.50 15.37 8.73
CA GLU A 778 30.74 16.05 8.35
C GLU A 778 30.54 16.94 7.09
N THR A 779 29.75 16.45 6.12
CA THR A 779 29.38 17.20 4.91
C THR A 779 28.42 18.36 5.18
N PHE A 780 27.60 18.30 6.24
CA PHE A 780 26.57 19.28 6.53
C PHE A 780 27.13 20.70 6.69
N GLN A 781 28.22 20.85 7.45
CA GLN A 781 28.86 22.16 7.63
C GLN A 781 29.38 22.74 6.31
N LEU A 782 29.87 21.87 5.44
CA LEU A 782 30.33 22.20 4.10
C LEU A 782 29.15 22.65 3.23
N GLN A 783 28.07 21.86 3.15
CA GLN A 783 26.89 22.18 2.34
C GLN A 783 26.19 23.46 2.78
N HIS A 784 26.07 23.70 4.10
CA HIS A 784 25.45 24.93 4.61
C HIS A 784 26.15 26.20 4.09
N ARG A 785 27.46 26.14 3.82
CA ARG A 785 28.22 27.32 3.41
C ARG A 785 28.19 27.59 1.90
N PHE A 786 28.01 26.55 1.09
CA PHE A 786 27.91 26.66 -0.37
C PHE A 786 26.48 26.74 -0.87
N SER A 787 25.51 26.31 -0.05
CA SER A 787 24.10 26.40 -0.41
C SER A 787 23.66 27.83 -0.63
N ARG A 788 22.86 28.04 -1.68
CA ARG A 788 22.15 29.30 -1.91
C ARG A 788 21.04 29.59 -0.89
N LYS A 789 20.72 28.61 -0.03
CA LYS A 789 19.76 28.75 1.08
C LYS A 789 20.53 28.68 2.41
N SER A 790 20.38 29.72 3.23
CA SER A 790 21.12 29.87 4.49
C SER A 790 20.56 29.08 5.67
N ASP A 791 19.42 28.40 5.49
CA ASP A 791 18.59 27.80 6.55
C ASP A 791 18.19 26.35 6.22
N GLU A 792 19.00 25.62 5.46
CA GLU A 792 18.69 24.24 5.10
C GLU A 792 18.84 23.28 6.27
N SER A 793 17.84 22.42 6.45
CA SER A 793 17.85 21.41 7.50
C SER A 793 18.90 20.34 7.21
N HIS A 794 19.34 19.65 8.29
CA HIS A 794 20.19 18.48 8.16
C HIS A 794 19.54 17.36 7.32
N GLY A 795 18.21 17.24 7.39
CA GLY A 795 17.40 16.31 6.59
C GLY A 795 17.45 16.58 5.09
N THR A 796 17.32 17.84 4.68
CA THR A 796 17.43 18.24 3.26
C THR A 796 18.82 17.92 2.70
N VAL A 797 19.87 18.15 3.48
CA VAL A 797 21.25 17.81 3.12
C VAL A 797 21.43 16.30 2.93
N LEU A 798 20.92 15.49 3.87
CA LEU A 798 20.92 14.04 3.77
C LEU A 798 20.22 13.54 2.50
N HIS A 799 19.08 14.16 2.14
CA HIS A 799 18.36 13.83 0.91
C HIS A 799 19.21 14.07 -0.33
N ARG A 800 19.86 15.23 -0.43
CA ARG A 800 20.74 15.53 -1.57
C ARG A 800 21.93 14.58 -1.68
N ILE A 801 22.53 14.17 -0.57
CA ILE A 801 23.62 13.18 -0.59
C ILE A 801 23.08 11.85 -1.12
N SER A 802 21.87 11.43 -0.71
CA SER A 802 21.22 10.23 -1.23
C SER A 802 20.91 10.34 -2.73
N ASP A 803 20.38 11.47 -3.20
CA ASP A 803 20.09 11.72 -4.61
C ASP A 803 21.35 11.75 -5.46
N ALA A 804 22.42 12.37 -4.95
CA ALA A 804 23.73 12.38 -5.58
C ALA A 804 24.33 10.98 -5.68
N ARG A 805 24.19 10.16 -4.63
CA ARG A 805 24.59 8.74 -4.64
C ARG A 805 23.83 7.98 -5.72
N TYR A 806 22.51 8.09 -5.73
CA TYR A 806 21.64 7.40 -6.69
C TYR A 806 21.92 7.81 -8.14
N THR A 807 22.05 9.11 -8.39
CA THR A 807 22.33 9.65 -9.72
C THR A 807 23.75 9.32 -10.16
N GLY A 808 24.72 9.42 -9.25
CA GLY A 808 26.11 9.07 -9.50
C GLY A 808 26.28 7.59 -9.88
N MET A 809 25.55 6.68 -9.22
CA MET A 809 25.59 5.24 -9.53
C MET A 809 25.14 4.94 -10.98
N LYS A 810 24.29 5.79 -11.57
CA LYS A 810 23.88 5.70 -12.98
C LYS A 810 24.88 6.31 -13.94
N ILE A 811 25.75 7.21 -13.45
CA ILE A 811 26.81 7.85 -14.23
C ILE A 811 27.99 6.90 -14.32
N ALA A 812 28.57 6.52 -13.18
CA ALA A 812 29.64 5.54 -13.06
C ALA A 812 29.63 4.92 -11.65
N PRO A 813 29.47 3.60 -11.50
CA PRO A 813 29.27 2.93 -10.22
C PRO A 813 30.59 2.71 -9.44
N HIS A 814 31.42 3.74 -9.32
CA HIS A 814 32.66 3.67 -8.55
C HIS A 814 32.38 3.41 -7.06
N THR A 815 33.30 2.73 -6.37
CA THR A 815 33.20 2.49 -4.92
C THR A 815 32.98 3.78 -4.13
N CYS A 816 33.60 4.89 -4.54
CA CYS A 816 33.41 6.18 -3.89
C CYS A 816 31.96 6.70 -3.98
N ILE A 817 31.26 6.41 -5.06
CA ILE A 817 29.84 6.73 -5.23
C ILE A 817 29.00 5.75 -4.43
N ARG A 818 29.26 4.45 -4.61
CA ARG A 818 28.52 3.38 -3.93
C ARG A 818 28.51 3.55 -2.42
N GLU A 819 29.62 3.97 -1.82
CA GLU A 819 29.76 4.13 -0.37
C GLU A 819 29.53 5.57 0.11
N SER A 820 29.10 6.49 -0.76
CA SER A 820 28.94 7.91 -0.42
C SER A 820 30.22 8.60 0.10
N LEU A 821 31.40 8.06 -0.22
CA LEU A 821 32.69 8.67 0.09
C LEU A 821 32.89 10.03 -0.60
N PHE A 822 32.14 10.29 -1.68
CA PHE A 822 32.16 11.59 -2.35
C PHE A 822 31.63 12.72 -1.47
N ALA A 823 30.85 12.44 -0.42
CA ALA A 823 30.30 13.47 0.45
C ALA A 823 31.31 13.94 1.51
N GLU A 824 32.26 13.09 1.88
CA GLU A 824 33.26 13.35 2.92
C GLU A 824 34.46 14.12 2.31
N PRO A 825 34.80 15.33 2.81
CA PRO A 825 36.08 15.95 2.48
C PRO A 825 37.21 15.11 3.07
N ARG A 826 38.23 14.79 2.27
CA ARG A 826 39.35 13.95 2.72
C ARG A 826 40.71 14.59 2.48
N ILE A 827 40.73 15.69 1.72
CA ILE A 827 41.94 16.44 1.40
C ILE A 827 42.67 16.97 2.64
N ASP A 828 41.92 17.29 3.70
CA ASP A 828 42.42 17.82 4.97
C ASP A 828 42.97 16.76 5.92
N HIS A 829 42.72 15.48 5.66
CA HIS A 829 43.34 14.36 6.38
C HIS A 829 44.79 14.08 5.95
N HIS A 830 45.28 14.71 4.88
CA HIS A 830 46.62 14.49 4.39
C HIS A 830 47.66 15.25 5.24
N PHE A 831 48.77 14.60 5.62
CA PHE A 831 49.80 15.21 6.50
C PHE A 831 50.40 16.51 5.94
N ALA A 832 50.50 16.62 4.61
CA ALA A 832 50.99 17.83 3.94
C ALA A 832 49.95 18.97 3.85
N TYR A 833 48.67 18.74 4.13
CA TYR A 833 47.58 19.72 3.89
C TYR A 833 47.83 21.05 4.60
N SER A 834 48.12 21.00 5.89
CA SER A 834 48.34 22.21 6.71
C SER A 834 49.57 23.00 6.26
N THR A 835 50.63 22.31 5.84
CA THR A 835 51.86 22.92 5.30
C THR A 835 51.58 23.58 3.96
N ILE A 836 50.87 22.90 3.05
CA ILE A 836 50.50 23.43 1.73
C ILE A 836 49.66 24.70 1.90
N LEU A 837 48.62 24.65 2.74
CA LEU A 837 47.81 25.83 3.05
C LEU A 837 48.65 26.98 3.59
N LYS A 838 49.57 26.75 4.54
CA LYS A 838 50.40 27.82 5.13
C LYS A 838 51.47 28.37 4.18
N SER A 839 52.02 27.52 3.31
CA SER A 839 53.09 27.89 2.38
C SER A 839 52.60 28.59 1.11
N ARG A 840 51.29 28.58 0.84
CA ARG A 840 50.72 29.17 -0.38
C ARG A 840 50.90 30.69 -0.40
N ARG A 841 51.32 31.20 -1.55
CA ARG A 841 51.20 32.63 -1.88
C ARG A 841 49.82 32.90 -2.50
N PRO A 842 49.28 34.13 -2.45
CA PRO A 842 47.95 34.44 -3.01
C PRO A 842 47.72 34.00 -4.45
N GLU A 843 48.77 33.99 -5.27
CA GLU A 843 48.76 33.61 -6.69
C GLU A 843 48.98 32.10 -6.94
N SER A 844 49.08 31.29 -5.89
CA SER A 844 49.42 29.86 -6.01
C SER A 844 48.26 29.07 -6.63
N LEU A 845 48.43 28.66 -7.87
CA LEU A 845 47.46 27.81 -8.57
C LEU A 845 47.49 26.35 -8.07
N LEU A 846 46.31 25.79 -7.82
CA LEU A 846 46.09 24.39 -7.45
C LEU A 846 45.20 23.70 -8.49
N ILE A 847 45.49 22.44 -8.80
CA ILE A 847 44.62 21.58 -9.60
C ILE A 847 44.31 20.28 -8.85
N ASP A 848 43.05 19.86 -8.88
CA ASP A 848 42.58 18.60 -8.31
C ASP A 848 42.20 17.64 -9.45
N VAL A 849 42.93 16.53 -9.58
CA VAL A 849 42.84 15.59 -10.69
C VAL A 849 42.09 14.32 -10.25
N GLY A 850 40.93 14.10 -10.86
CA GLY A 850 39.92 13.14 -10.43
C GLY A 850 39.02 13.72 -9.34
N CYS A 851 38.54 14.96 -9.55
CA CYS A 851 37.85 15.73 -8.51
C CYS A 851 36.42 15.25 -8.21
N CYS A 852 35.86 14.33 -9.00
CA CYS A 852 34.50 13.81 -8.85
C CYS A 852 33.47 14.95 -8.73
N MET A 853 32.68 14.98 -7.66
CA MET A 853 31.68 16.03 -7.40
C MET A 853 32.26 17.32 -6.79
N GLY A 854 33.59 17.43 -6.63
CA GLY A 854 34.30 18.64 -6.20
C GLY A 854 34.26 18.92 -4.69
N THR A 855 34.08 17.91 -3.86
CA THR A 855 33.98 18.06 -2.40
C THR A 855 35.26 18.56 -1.73
N ASP A 856 36.41 18.02 -2.14
CA ASP A 856 37.73 18.45 -1.66
C ASP A 856 38.07 19.90 -2.07
N ILE A 857 37.67 20.30 -3.28
CA ILE A 857 37.79 21.69 -3.76
C ILE A 857 37.00 22.66 -2.86
N ARG A 858 35.77 22.28 -2.47
CA ARG A 858 34.95 23.09 -1.56
C ARG A 858 35.55 23.19 -0.16
N LYS A 859 36.19 22.12 0.33
CA LYS A 859 36.95 22.17 1.59
C LYS A 859 38.14 23.13 1.53
N LEU A 860 38.91 23.12 0.44
CA LEU A 860 40.01 24.08 0.23
C LEU A 860 39.53 25.53 0.28
N ILE A 861 38.40 25.82 -0.36
CA ILE A 861 37.82 27.17 -0.38
C ILE A 861 37.41 27.61 1.02
N LEU A 862 36.79 26.73 1.79
CA LEU A 862 36.44 27.01 3.19
C LEU A 862 37.66 27.34 4.04
N ASP A 863 38.77 26.66 3.80
CA ASP A 863 40.03 26.89 4.51
C ASP A 863 40.83 28.09 3.93
N GLY A 864 40.20 28.87 3.06
CA GLY A 864 40.67 30.16 2.57
C GLY A 864 41.44 30.11 1.25
N TYR A 865 41.36 29.02 0.48
CA TYR A 865 41.96 28.95 -0.84
C TYR A 865 41.07 29.70 -1.87
N PRO A 866 41.59 30.66 -2.65
CA PRO A 866 40.75 31.42 -3.59
C PRO A 866 40.17 30.52 -4.69
N PRO A 867 38.85 30.52 -4.94
CA PRO A 867 38.22 29.64 -5.93
C PRO A 867 38.79 29.85 -7.35
N GLU A 868 39.13 31.09 -7.71
CA GLU A 868 39.76 31.46 -8.98
C GLU A 868 41.21 30.97 -9.13
N CYS A 869 41.79 30.37 -8.08
CA CYS A 869 43.11 29.75 -8.11
C CYS A 869 43.04 28.22 -8.17
N ILE A 870 41.84 27.63 -8.15
CA ILE A 870 41.64 26.18 -8.20
C ILE A 870 41.07 25.76 -9.56
N LEU A 871 41.46 24.59 -10.04
CA LEU A 871 40.86 23.91 -11.18
C LEU A 871 40.57 22.45 -10.83
N GLY A 872 39.35 21.97 -11.06
CA GLY A 872 39.01 20.55 -10.97
C GLY A 872 39.07 19.89 -12.34
N LEU A 873 39.73 18.73 -12.42
CA LEU A 873 39.70 17.86 -13.59
C LEU A 873 39.02 16.54 -13.25
N ASP A 874 38.14 16.09 -14.13
CA ASP A 874 37.59 14.73 -14.10
C ASP A 874 37.29 14.27 -15.52
N VAL A 875 37.30 12.96 -15.76
CA VAL A 875 36.94 12.38 -17.05
C VAL A 875 35.44 12.51 -17.31
N GLU A 876 34.63 12.54 -16.26
CA GLU A 876 33.17 12.54 -16.34
C GLU A 876 32.57 13.91 -16.01
N LYS A 877 32.18 14.65 -17.06
CA LYS A 877 31.61 16.00 -16.94
C LYS A 877 30.31 16.02 -16.13
N ARG A 878 29.50 14.95 -16.12
CA ARG A 878 28.21 14.91 -15.41
C ARG A 878 28.39 15.04 -13.89
N PHE A 879 29.56 14.69 -13.34
CA PHE A 879 29.83 14.88 -11.91
C PHE A 879 29.94 16.34 -11.50
N PHE A 880 30.30 17.26 -12.40
CA PHE A 880 30.40 18.69 -12.07
C PHE A 880 29.02 19.26 -11.72
N LYS A 881 28.03 19.00 -12.59
CA LYS A 881 26.64 19.38 -12.33
C LYS A 881 26.11 18.69 -11.08
N LEU A 882 26.38 17.39 -10.92
CA LEU A 882 25.94 16.66 -9.74
C LEU A 882 26.54 17.22 -8.45
N GLY A 883 27.75 17.76 -8.50
CA GLY A 883 28.37 18.53 -7.42
C GLY A 883 27.60 19.81 -7.12
N HIS A 884 27.24 20.60 -8.12
CA HIS A 884 26.40 21.79 -7.89
C HIS A 884 25.05 21.44 -7.27
N ASP A 885 24.40 20.38 -7.76
CA ASP A 885 23.15 19.87 -7.21
C ASP A 885 23.33 19.42 -5.75
N LEU A 886 24.39 18.66 -5.45
CA LEU A 886 24.74 18.18 -4.10
C LEU A 886 24.90 19.32 -3.10
N TYR A 887 25.55 20.41 -3.50
CA TYR A 887 25.81 21.57 -2.65
C TYR A 887 24.75 22.68 -2.77
N ASN A 888 23.68 22.46 -3.55
CA ASN A 888 22.63 23.44 -3.87
C ASN A 888 23.20 24.80 -4.28
N GLU A 889 24.22 24.75 -5.14
CA GLU A 889 24.84 25.93 -5.73
C GLU A 889 24.11 26.29 -7.03
N ASP A 890 24.11 27.58 -7.33
CA ASP A 890 23.74 28.05 -8.65
C ASP A 890 24.97 28.00 -9.58
N GLU A 891 24.85 27.23 -10.67
CA GLU A 891 25.94 27.00 -11.62
C GLU A 891 26.37 28.31 -12.30
N GLU A 892 25.46 29.27 -12.51
CA GLU A 892 25.77 30.54 -13.17
C GLU A 892 26.59 31.49 -12.29
N SER A 893 26.38 31.47 -10.97
CA SER A 893 27.10 32.33 -10.02
C SER A 893 28.31 31.65 -9.36
N SER A 894 28.47 30.35 -9.56
CA SER A 894 29.60 29.58 -9.04
C SER A 894 30.94 30.07 -9.61
N ARG A 895 31.90 30.30 -8.72
CA ARG A 895 33.31 30.60 -9.09
C ARG A 895 34.17 29.35 -9.24
N LEU A 896 33.60 28.17 -9.02
CA LEU A 896 34.30 26.90 -9.20
C LEU A 896 34.59 26.68 -10.68
N ARG A 897 35.79 26.21 -10.99
CA ARG A 897 36.20 25.91 -12.36
C ARG A 897 36.46 24.42 -12.49
N PHE A 898 35.70 23.80 -13.38
CA PHE A 898 35.87 22.40 -13.75
C PHE A 898 36.20 22.30 -15.24
N ARG A 899 37.07 21.37 -15.61
CA ARG A 899 37.34 21.02 -17.01
C ARG A 899 37.34 19.51 -17.16
N GLN A 900 36.57 19.02 -18.12
CA GLN A 900 36.59 17.61 -18.47
C GLN A 900 37.95 17.28 -19.11
N ALA A 901 38.64 16.26 -18.60
CA ALA A 901 39.90 15.79 -19.18
C ALA A 901 40.12 14.31 -18.86
N ASP A 902 40.54 13.55 -19.87
CA ASP A 902 41.02 12.18 -19.68
C ASP A 902 42.54 12.20 -19.53
N MET A 903 43.01 11.90 -18.33
CA MET A 903 44.44 11.87 -17.99
C MET A 903 45.21 10.74 -18.69
N LEU A 904 44.53 9.82 -19.38
CA LEU A 904 45.13 8.76 -20.18
C LEU A 904 45.02 9.01 -21.69
N ASP A 905 44.43 10.12 -22.13
CA ASP A 905 44.36 10.48 -23.55
C ASP A 905 45.81 10.60 -24.10
N PRO A 906 46.17 9.85 -25.16
CA PRO A 906 47.48 9.98 -25.80
C PRO A 906 47.81 11.40 -26.29
N ARG A 907 46.79 12.25 -26.50
CA ARG A 907 46.91 13.66 -26.88
C ARG A 907 46.68 14.63 -25.71
N PHE A 908 46.72 14.15 -24.47
CA PHE A 908 46.48 15.00 -23.29
C PHE A 908 47.34 16.26 -23.32
N THR A 909 48.67 16.13 -23.48
CA THR A 909 49.61 17.25 -23.50
C THR A 909 49.36 18.26 -24.62
N GLU A 910 48.89 17.80 -25.79
CA GLU A 910 48.53 18.68 -26.91
C GLU A 910 47.25 19.47 -26.60
N ARG A 911 46.27 18.81 -25.98
CA ARG A 911 44.96 19.40 -25.65
C ARG A 911 44.97 20.27 -24.41
N THR A 912 45.95 20.08 -23.53
CA THR A 912 46.13 20.84 -22.28
C THR A 912 47.41 21.66 -22.28
N SER A 913 47.89 22.09 -23.45
CA SER A 913 49.10 22.92 -23.54
C SER A 913 48.99 24.22 -22.74
N ASP A 914 47.77 24.72 -22.53
CA ASP A 914 47.45 25.88 -21.68
C ASP A 914 47.60 25.62 -20.16
N LEU A 915 47.77 24.35 -19.78
CA LEU A 915 47.95 23.89 -18.40
C LEU A 915 49.39 23.42 -18.11
N GLN A 916 50.26 23.39 -19.12
CA GLN A 916 51.64 22.92 -18.97
C GLN A 916 52.42 23.76 -17.94
N ASN A 917 53.07 23.10 -16.99
CA ASN A 917 53.93 23.70 -15.96
C ASN A 917 53.29 24.87 -15.18
N ARG A 918 51.97 24.81 -14.99
CA ARG A 918 51.19 25.97 -14.51
C ARG A 918 50.88 25.93 -13.02
N PHE A 919 50.76 24.74 -12.44
CA PHE A 919 50.23 24.57 -11.08
C PHE A 919 51.34 24.43 -10.05
N HIS A 920 51.21 25.16 -8.94
CA HIS A 920 52.14 25.05 -7.81
C HIS A 920 51.83 23.82 -6.97
N PHE A 921 50.55 23.43 -6.91
CA PHE A 921 50.07 22.26 -6.21
C PHE A 921 49.19 21.42 -7.13
N VAL A 922 49.53 20.14 -7.30
CA VAL A 922 48.76 19.16 -8.07
C VAL A 922 48.29 18.08 -7.10
N HIS A 923 46.98 18.03 -6.85
CA HIS A 923 46.37 17.04 -5.97
C HIS A 923 45.75 15.90 -6.80
N THR A 924 45.89 14.66 -6.32
CA THR A 924 45.10 13.52 -6.80
C THR A 924 44.92 12.48 -5.70
N ALA A 925 43.68 12.04 -5.47
CA ALA A 925 43.39 11.10 -4.39
C ALA A 925 42.51 9.94 -4.84
N ASN A 926 42.94 8.71 -4.56
CA ASN A 926 42.25 7.45 -4.83
C ASN A 926 41.93 7.22 -6.32
N VAL A 927 42.78 7.71 -7.22
CA VAL A 927 42.63 7.53 -8.68
C VAL A 927 43.67 6.56 -9.24
N ILE A 928 44.95 6.74 -8.91
CA ILE A 928 46.08 6.02 -9.54
C ILE A 928 45.92 4.48 -9.46
N HIS A 929 45.48 3.97 -8.31
CA HIS A 929 45.30 2.53 -8.08
C HIS A 929 44.18 1.87 -8.91
N LEU A 930 43.40 2.65 -9.67
CA LEU A 930 42.39 2.14 -10.60
C LEU A 930 43.02 1.62 -11.90
N PHE A 931 44.26 2.02 -12.20
CA PHE A 931 44.90 1.79 -13.49
C PHE A 931 45.95 0.67 -13.46
N ASN A 932 46.20 0.03 -14.60
CA ASN A 932 47.34 -0.89 -14.74
C ASN A 932 48.66 -0.10 -14.76
N LEU A 933 49.80 -0.80 -14.70
CA LEU A 933 51.12 -0.17 -14.60
C LEU A 933 51.42 0.85 -15.72
N ARG A 934 51.07 0.54 -16.97
CA ARG A 934 51.32 1.40 -18.14
C ARG A 934 50.47 2.68 -18.09
N ASP A 935 49.22 2.52 -17.67
CA ASP A 935 48.29 3.63 -17.53
C ASP A 935 48.67 4.52 -16.34
N GLN A 936 49.16 3.93 -15.24
CA GLN A 936 49.73 4.70 -14.11
C GLN A 936 50.95 5.51 -14.52
N GLU A 937 51.83 4.96 -15.37
CA GLU A 937 52.96 5.71 -15.92
C GLU A 937 52.48 6.92 -16.72
N THR A 938 51.52 6.70 -17.62
CA THR A 938 50.92 7.77 -18.44
C THR A 938 50.28 8.84 -17.57
N PHE A 939 49.47 8.42 -16.59
CA PHE A 939 48.80 9.31 -15.66
C PHE A 939 49.80 10.17 -14.89
N PHE A 940 50.86 9.58 -14.34
CA PHE A 940 51.85 10.32 -13.56
C PHE A 940 52.69 11.28 -14.41
N ARG A 941 53.07 10.88 -15.64
CA ARG A 941 53.70 11.81 -16.61
C ARG A 941 52.82 13.03 -16.87
N ASN A 942 51.52 12.83 -16.97
CA ASN A 942 50.57 13.92 -17.16
C ASN A 942 50.38 14.79 -15.90
N LEU A 943 50.51 14.24 -14.68
CA LEU A 943 50.61 15.07 -13.46
C LEU A 943 51.86 15.95 -13.48
N VAL A 944 53.01 15.39 -13.86
CA VAL A 944 54.26 16.16 -14.00
C VAL A 944 54.11 17.26 -15.05
N HIS A 945 53.47 16.98 -16.20
CA HIS A 945 53.18 17.97 -17.23
C HIS A 945 52.40 19.19 -16.70
N LEU A 946 51.46 18.99 -15.77
CA LEU A 946 50.68 20.07 -15.14
C LEU A 946 51.48 20.85 -14.08
N THR A 947 52.49 20.21 -13.49
CA THR A 947 53.22 20.72 -12.32
C THR A 947 54.30 21.70 -12.74
N LYS A 948 54.29 22.89 -12.15
CA LYS A 948 55.37 23.88 -12.34
C LYS A 948 56.69 23.36 -11.77
N PRO A 949 57.87 23.68 -12.35
CA PRO A 949 59.15 23.39 -11.71
C PRO A 949 59.20 23.91 -10.26
N GLY A 950 59.55 23.02 -9.31
CA GLY A 950 59.52 23.31 -7.87
C GLY A 950 58.13 23.22 -7.23
N GLY A 951 57.08 22.83 -7.98
CA GLY A 951 55.75 22.54 -7.46
C GLY A 951 55.64 21.18 -6.78
N ILE A 952 54.49 20.92 -6.16
CA ILE A 952 54.23 19.73 -5.35
C ILE A 952 53.11 18.90 -5.96
N ILE A 953 53.37 17.62 -6.21
CA ILE A 953 52.34 16.60 -6.48
C ILE A 953 52.06 15.88 -5.16
N TRP A 954 50.81 15.83 -4.72
CA TRP A 954 50.44 15.24 -3.43
C TRP A 954 49.04 14.61 -3.47
N GLY A 955 48.75 13.80 -2.46
CA GLY A 955 47.45 13.14 -2.31
C GLY A 955 47.59 11.72 -1.76
N ARG A 956 46.61 10.86 -2.01
CA ARG A 956 46.51 9.54 -1.38
C ARG A 956 46.15 8.46 -2.39
N GLN A 957 46.61 7.23 -2.17
CA GLN A 957 46.19 6.07 -2.95
C GLN A 957 46.27 4.79 -2.14
N VAL A 958 45.64 3.72 -2.62
CA VAL A 958 45.72 2.39 -2.02
C VAL A 958 47.07 1.76 -2.38
N GLY A 959 47.86 1.41 -1.37
CA GLY A 959 49.20 0.80 -1.50
C GLY A 959 49.31 -0.59 -0.86
N LEU A 960 50.53 -1.11 -0.79
CA LEU A 960 50.89 -2.36 -0.11
C LEU A 960 51.66 -2.05 1.19
N ALA A 961 51.42 -2.84 2.24
CA ALA A 961 52.18 -2.76 3.48
C ALA A 961 53.54 -3.49 3.35
N GLU A 962 54.59 -2.98 4.01
CA GLU A 962 55.97 -3.47 3.89
C GLU A 962 56.16 -4.94 4.31
N ASN A 963 55.28 -5.48 5.16
CA ASN A 963 55.39 -6.83 5.74
C ASN A 963 54.50 -7.89 5.05
N THR A 964 53.87 -7.57 3.92
CA THR A 964 53.10 -8.58 3.19
C THR A 964 54.07 -9.51 2.44
N ASN A 965 54.35 -10.69 3.01
CA ASN A 965 54.98 -11.79 2.28
C ASN A 965 54.33 -11.88 0.89
N GLN A 966 55.14 -11.74 -0.16
CA GLN A 966 54.75 -11.63 -1.58
C GLN A 966 53.89 -12.79 -2.13
N SER A 967 53.42 -13.73 -1.29
CA SER A 967 52.77 -14.97 -1.70
C SER A 967 51.26 -15.09 -1.42
N ILE A 968 50.58 -14.13 -0.80
CA ILE A 968 49.12 -14.28 -0.48
C ILE A 968 48.19 -13.26 -1.17
N TYR A 969 48.66 -12.13 -1.69
CA TYR A 969 47.82 -11.28 -2.54
C TYR A 969 48.02 -11.60 -4.03
N LYS A 970 47.40 -12.69 -4.51
CA LYS A 970 47.11 -12.80 -5.95
C LYS A 970 46.16 -11.67 -6.30
N GLN A 971 46.65 -10.71 -7.09
CA GLN A 971 45.81 -9.63 -7.60
C GLN A 971 44.69 -10.25 -8.43
N PRO A 972 43.41 -9.96 -8.14
CA PRO A 972 42.33 -10.34 -9.04
C PRO A 972 42.58 -9.68 -10.40
N GLU A 973 42.47 -10.44 -11.48
CA GLU A 973 42.50 -9.86 -12.84
C GLU A 973 41.47 -8.72 -12.91
N GLY A 974 41.91 -7.52 -13.30
CA GLY A 974 41.05 -6.34 -13.47
C GLY A 974 41.08 -5.28 -12.37
N LYS A 975 41.94 -5.37 -11.35
CA LYS A 975 42.21 -4.27 -10.38
C LYS A 975 43.64 -3.73 -10.56
N GLY A 976 43.81 -2.40 -10.51
CA GLY A 976 45.05 -1.70 -10.87
C GLY A 976 46.27 -1.99 -10.00
N ALA A 977 47.45 -1.59 -10.48
CA ALA A 977 48.74 -1.85 -9.82
C ALA A 977 48.83 -1.12 -8.47
N ARG A 978 49.50 -1.73 -7.49
CA ARG A 978 49.71 -1.19 -6.14
C ARG A 978 51.17 -1.37 -5.75
N PHE A 979 51.66 -0.46 -4.91
CA PHE A 979 53.07 -0.41 -4.54
C PHE A 979 53.21 -0.26 -3.03
N THR A 980 54.30 -0.80 -2.49
CA THR A 980 54.87 -0.32 -1.23
C THR A 980 55.42 1.11 -1.40
N ILE A 981 55.72 1.80 -0.31
CA ILE A 981 56.30 3.17 -0.37
C ILE A 981 57.59 3.17 -1.20
N LYS A 982 58.46 2.18 -0.99
CA LYS A 982 59.71 2.04 -1.73
C LYS A 982 59.47 1.80 -3.22
N GLU A 983 58.62 0.83 -3.57
CA GLU A 983 58.32 0.52 -4.97
C GLU A 983 57.66 1.71 -5.68
N PHE A 984 56.80 2.47 -4.99
CA PHE A 984 56.20 3.66 -5.58
C PHE A 984 57.28 4.72 -5.87
N ARG A 985 58.19 4.96 -4.93
CA ARG A 985 59.33 5.87 -5.15
C ARG A 985 60.17 5.44 -6.35
N ASP A 986 60.54 4.17 -6.43
CA ASP A 986 61.35 3.61 -7.52
C ASP A 986 60.62 3.72 -8.86
N PHE A 987 59.31 3.45 -8.88
CA PHE A 987 58.44 3.66 -10.03
C PHE A 987 58.47 5.11 -10.50
N LEU A 988 58.28 6.09 -9.60
CA LEU A 988 58.31 7.52 -9.97
C LEU A 988 59.65 7.95 -10.57
N LEU A 989 60.78 7.54 -9.98
CA LEU A 989 62.11 7.84 -10.49
C LEU A 989 62.32 7.22 -11.89
N GLY A 990 61.86 5.98 -12.10
CA GLY A 990 61.94 5.31 -13.39
C GLY A 990 61.14 6.02 -14.49
N ILE A 991 59.95 6.52 -14.17
CA ILE A 991 59.10 7.24 -15.13
C ILE A 991 59.74 8.57 -15.52
N THR A 992 60.18 9.37 -14.55
CA THR A 992 60.65 10.73 -14.82
C THR A 992 62.10 10.78 -15.31
N GLY A 993 62.88 9.73 -15.05
CA GLY A 993 64.34 9.74 -15.24
C GLY A 993 65.07 10.61 -14.21
N TRP A 994 64.38 11.01 -13.13
CA TRP A 994 64.94 11.83 -12.06
C TRP A 994 65.82 11.02 -11.13
N THR A 995 66.73 11.72 -10.47
CA THR A 995 67.53 11.21 -9.35
C THR A 995 66.94 11.69 -8.01
N SER A 996 67.44 11.15 -6.90
CA SER A 996 67.07 11.63 -5.56
C SER A 996 67.47 13.07 -5.28
N ALA A 997 68.27 13.71 -6.13
CA ALA A 997 68.62 15.14 -6.04
C ALA A 997 67.58 16.05 -6.73
N ASP A 998 66.81 15.52 -7.68
CA ASP A 998 65.85 16.29 -8.48
C ASP A 998 64.46 16.36 -7.82
N MET A 999 64.20 15.52 -6.83
CA MET A 999 62.89 15.28 -6.23
C MET A 999 62.99 15.03 -4.73
N GLN A 1000 62.15 15.71 -3.96
CA GLN A 1000 61.85 15.34 -2.59
C GLN A 1000 60.63 14.41 -2.58
N PHE A 1001 60.73 13.28 -1.87
CA PHE A 1001 59.66 12.30 -1.76
C PHE A 1001 59.38 12.02 -0.28
N GLU A 1002 58.16 12.33 0.13
CA GLU A 1002 57.64 12.05 1.47
C GLU A 1002 56.36 11.23 1.33
N ALA A 1003 56.25 10.16 2.11
CA ALA A 1003 55.08 9.31 2.14
C ALA A 1003 54.88 8.75 3.54
N GLN A 1004 53.61 8.61 3.92
CA GLN A 1004 53.20 8.03 5.19
C GLN A 1004 52.19 6.91 4.91
N LEU A 1005 52.44 5.72 5.46
CA LEU A 1005 51.44 4.66 5.48
C LEU A 1005 50.43 4.97 6.59
N VAL A 1006 49.14 4.91 6.27
CA VAL A 1006 48.04 5.09 7.22
C VAL A 1006 47.21 3.82 7.21
N ASP A 1007 47.17 3.12 8.35
CA ASP A 1007 46.31 1.94 8.52
C ASP A 1007 44.86 2.38 8.42
N GLY A 1008 44.25 2.05 7.28
CA GLY A 1008 42.86 2.34 7.05
C GLY A 1008 41.99 1.31 7.75
N ALA A 1009 41.34 1.70 8.85
CA ALA A 1009 40.14 1.03 9.33
C ALA A 1009 39.00 1.23 8.30
N PHE A 1010 39.12 0.60 7.12
CA PHE A 1010 38.05 0.48 6.16
C PHE A 1010 37.61 -0.97 6.19
N ILE A 1011 36.44 -1.20 6.78
CA ILE A 1011 35.73 -2.48 6.70
C ILE A 1011 35.37 -2.67 5.23
N TYR A 1012 36.27 -3.29 4.46
CA TYR A 1012 35.84 -3.99 3.27
C TYR A 1012 35.02 -5.17 3.76
N LEU A 1013 33.69 -5.07 3.70
CA LEU A 1013 32.84 -6.25 3.74
C LEU A 1013 33.30 -7.13 2.56
N GLN A 1014 34.07 -8.17 2.88
CA GLN A 1014 34.33 -9.26 1.97
C GLN A 1014 32.97 -9.84 1.57
N GLU A 1015 32.68 -9.82 0.28
CA GLU A 1015 31.66 -10.69 -0.30
C GLU A 1015 32.01 -12.13 0.07
N SER A 1016 31.17 -12.73 0.91
CA SER A 1016 31.09 -14.18 1.15
C SER A 1016 29.85 -14.73 0.47
#